data_AF-A0AAV2Q173-F1
#
_entry.id   AF-A0AAV2Q173-F1
#
_cell.length_a   1.000
_cell.length_b   1.000
_cell.length_c   1.000
_cell.angle_alpha   90.00
_cell.angle_beta   90.00
_cell.angle_gamma   90.00
#
_symmetry.space_group_name_H-M   'P 1'
#
loop_
_entity.id
_entity.type
_entity.pdbx_description
1 polymer ?
#
loop_
_entity_poly.entity_id
_entity_poly.type
_entity_poly.pdbx_seq_one_letter_code
_entity_poly.pdbx_strand_id
1 'polypeptide(L)'
;KKRYRNESEELSGTPKRSKYEMVQDVSILSEGKNSIIVDKDQKDVIEEIIEERSMLKFKQSKAAKYKEKRSIALIPGSLSKLRAENKATRIKLNTLGPLKRIKNCSSYVYSMTPEKAEKFRFPIRSQEMATITCGDNCTLIPGEDECVGGGEVERGFFAMTGVQPKHVPDGWVLNHYKWIVWSLSGIERRLGHKLGRILNINNVLLRLKYRYDREIDKAERPVLRKITEQDDISQKSMVLCISSISTLKKSPNKPIDTNPKQINTAPGVIIHLTDGWYSVSASVDSAMCQLIQDGIVSLGTKLYIHGAEFGGVTSPCHPLDAPPTLRLKLHTNMVRRASWWSRLGVAALRGPLPSALAAIKGDGGTVGRITVTIARIYPMQYMEKNTAGGRTVFRGEKAHNRYLNQQIQQSEVEVHKIVAEVEKEFEKSQTSQSKGRGRLSRREISKLNSGQELAQLLEEAVDPSSLQDLLTPEQMEAARRYQQQMGEERQRKIHAEVQKRLYSQKKSYNFTPMCKMRIVDSAEDVAMVTIWRPNEELLQGLSEGLAVNINYLQANGSRQGTMQLTASKLTHWEPLLGSSAPQNLPDVTRTATALCLFSPGYNRADYGEVDLVGVVFRVNISCQLIYLVDHCGNIISLKVWGGVKECGYEEMTKDGTILCIRNGSWRGHSGGRFCLVHVTELTVLSCAPRMPHLLEAQQHLKDSIKDMQVLLHEANSFLDKQFDQRAFQVNNESVEKQNHSTSLVSAEDNIVNIQGKCNVKSGDVKKSESSESLPKLQDVRQREIKSKMQTLQQFGTPNASIRTLHSPVSARLNKPFRAPLRNIEKNNT
;
A
#
# COMPACT_ATOMS: atom_id res chain seq x y z
N LYS A 1 -12.65 -69.91 1.13
CA LYS A 1 -11.51 -70.82 0.81
C LYS A 1 -10.29 -70.27 1.55
N LYS A 2 -9.95 -70.87 2.71
CA LYS A 2 -8.75 -71.71 2.97
C LYS A 2 -7.44 -70.90 2.74
N ARG A 3 -6.45 -70.84 3.63
CA ARG A 3 -6.08 -71.73 4.74
C ARG A 3 -5.01 -71.04 5.61
N TYR A 4 -4.99 -71.44 6.88
CA TYR A 4 -3.94 -71.35 7.89
C TYR A 4 -2.50 -71.50 7.39
N ARG A 5 -1.56 -70.83 8.09
CA ARG A 5 -0.34 -71.46 8.60
C ARG A 5 0.17 -70.74 9.86
N ASN A 6 0.16 -71.48 10.97
CA ASN A 6 0.92 -71.22 12.19
C ASN A 6 2.37 -71.63 11.92
N GLU A 7 3.33 -70.89 12.47
CA GLU A 7 4.59 -71.43 12.99
C GLU A 7 5.07 -70.47 14.08
N SER A 8 5.47 -71.10 15.19
CA SER A 8 5.76 -70.57 16.50
C SER A 8 7.25 -70.76 16.79
N GLU A 9 7.93 -69.76 17.33
CA GLU A 9 9.15 -69.95 18.11
C GLU A 9 9.37 -68.79 19.09
N GLU A 10 9.92 -69.14 20.25
CA GLU A 10 9.82 -68.49 21.56
C GLU A 10 10.97 -67.49 21.86
N LEU A 11 10.82 -66.84 23.04
CA LEU A 11 11.79 -66.06 23.84
C LEU A 11 11.91 -64.56 23.45
N SER A 12 11.75 -63.56 24.32
CA SER A 12 11.73 -63.51 25.80
C SER A 12 11.23 -62.14 26.30
N GLY A 13 10.46 -62.13 27.39
CA GLY A 13 10.49 -61.06 28.40
C GLY A 13 9.57 -59.85 28.23
N THR A 14 8.29 -59.97 28.61
CA THR A 14 7.43 -58.81 28.96
C THR A 14 7.18 -58.78 30.47
N PRO A 15 7.33 -57.65 31.18
CA PRO A 15 6.87 -57.52 32.54
C PRO A 15 5.35 -57.29 32.58
N LYS A 16 4.74 -57.98 33.53
CA LYS A 16 3.31 -58.10 33.86
C LYS A 16 2.51 -56.79 33.70
N ARG A 17 1.52 -56.83 32.82
CA ARG A 17 0.35 -55.92 32.84
C ARG A 17 -0.47 -56.20 34.10
N SER A 18 -0.48 -55.25 35.03
CA SER A 18 -1.50 -55.17 36.07
C SER A 18 -2.85 -54.83 35.42
N LYS A 19 -3.81 -55.73 35.58
CA LYS A 19 -5.23 -55.54 35.25
C LYS A 19 -5.81 -54.47 36.17
N TYR A 20 -6.27 -53.35 35.60
CA TYR A 20 -7.43 -52.63 36.11
C TYR A 20 -8.16 -52.02 34.90
N GLU A 21 -9.16 -52.74 34.41
CA GLU A 21 -10.16 -52.21 33.50
C GLU A 21 -11.16 -51.33 34.28
N MET A 22 -11.46 -50.21 33.63
CA MET A 22 -12.69 -49.42 33.63
C MET A 22 -13.75 -49.68 34.71
N VAL A 23 -14.07 -48.62 35.47
CA VAL A 23 -15.44 -48.14 35.62
C VAL A 23 -15.42 -46.61 35.50
N GLN A 24 -16.21 -46.09 34.56
CA GLN A 24 -16.60 -44.69 34.45
C GLN A 24 -17.82 -44.48 35.35
N ASP A 25 -17.81 -43.42 36.15
CA ASP A 25 -18.94 -42.49 36.34
C ASP A 25 -18.57 -41.49 37.45
N VAL A 26 -18.44 -40.21 37.10
CA VAL A 26 -18.46 -39.12 38.10
C VAL A 26 -19.28 -37.97 37.53
N SER A 27 -20.41 -37.79 38.17
CA SER A 27 -21.42 -36.75 38.02
C SER A 27 -20.85 -35.35 38.23
N ILE A 28 -21.40 -34.42 37.46
CA ILE A 28 -21.30 -32.97 37.64
C ILE A 28 -21.92 -32.63 39.00
N LEU A 29 -21.14 -32.14 39.96
CA LEU A 29 -21.69 -31.45 41.12
C LEU A 29 -22.05 -30.02 40.68
N SER A 30 -23.24 -29.90 40.08
CA SER A 30 -24.04 -28.70 40.19
C SER A 30 -24.60 -28.64 41.60
N GLU A 31 -24.53 -27.45 42.19
CA GLU A 31 -25.07 -27.03 43.48
C GLU A 31 -26.22 -27.92 44.00
N GLY A 32 -25.89 -28.80 44.93
CA GLY A 32 -26.84 -29.58 45.71
C GLY A 32 -26.23 -29.80 47.09
N LYS A 33 -26.75 -29.09 48.09
CA LYS A 33 -26.42 -29.32 49.50
C LYS A 33 -26.93 -30.72 49.89
N ASN A 34 -26.10 -31.74 49.68
CA ASN A 34 -26.29 -33.04 50.34
C ASN A 34 -25.26 -33.13 51.46
N SER A 35 -25.75 -32.98 52.70
CA SER A 35 -24.99 -33.24 53.92
C SER A 35 -24.64 -34.72 54.00
N ILE A 36 -23.43 -35.06 53.56
CA ILE A 36 -22.81 -36.34 53.87
C ILE A 36 -22.49 -36.31 55.36
N ILE A 37 -22.98 -37.30 56.12
CA ILE A 37 -22.59 -37.52 57.51
C ILE A 37 -21.13 -37.99 57.46
N VAL A 38 -20.20 -37.05 57.63
CA VAL A 38 -18.77 -37.31 57.77
C VAL A 38 -18.54 -37.73 59.22
N ASP A 39 -17.93 -38.91 59.41
CA ASP A 39 -17.57 -39.48 60.70
C ASP A 39 -16.67 -38.51 61.49
N LYS A 40 -16.80 -38.46 62.82
CA LYS A 40 -16.09 -37.45 63.66
C LYS A 40 -14.58 -37.55 63.47
N ASP A 41 -14.05 -38.77 63.40
CA ASP A 41 -12.63 -39.07 63.24
C ASP A 41 -12.08 -38.63 61.87
N GLN A 42 -12.90 -38.61 60.81
CA GLN A 42 -12.49 -38.11 59.49
C GLN A 42 -12.42 -36.58 59.45
N LYS A 43 -13.25 -35.88 60.22
CA LYS A 43 -13.20 -34.41 60.29
C LYS A 43 -11.93 -33.93 60.98
N ASP A 44 -11.55 -34.58 62.08
CA ASP A 44 -10.35 -34.21 62.85
C ASP A 44 -9.06 -34.40 62.00
N VAL A 45 -8.98 -35.49 61.23
CA VAL A 45 -7.86 -35.72 60.29
C VAL A 45 -7.81 -34.67 59.17
N ILE A 46 -8.97 -34.26 58.64
CA ILE A 46 -9.03 -33.22 57.60
C ILE A 46 -8.61 -31.86 58.16
N GLU A 47 -9.03 -31.51 59.38
CA GLU A 47 -8.62 -30.27 60.05
C GLU A 47 -7.11 -30.24 60.32
N GLU A 48 -6.53 -31.33 60.82
CA GLU A 48 -5.07 -31.46 61.01
C GLU A 48 -4.30 -31.26 59.69
N ILE A 49 -4.76 -31.86 58.60
CA ILE A 49 -4.16 -31.69 57.27
C ILE A 49 -4.28 -30.24 56.77
N ILE A 50 -5.38 -29.54 57.06
CA ILE A 50 -5.57 -28.14 56.69
C ILE A 50 -4.59 -27.23 57.46
N GLU A 51 -4.41 -27.48 58.75
CA GLU A 51 -3.42 -26.78 59.57
C GLU A 51 -1.99 -27.04 59.09
N GLU A 52 -1.67 -28.30 58.80
CA GLU A 52 -0.36 -28.69 58.26
C GLU A 52 -0.09 -28.00 56.92
N ARG A 53 -1.07 -28.01 55.99
CA ARG A 53 -0.98 -27.30 54.70
C ARG A 53 -0.74 -25.81 54.90
N SER A 54 -1.38 -25.19 55.89
CA SER A 54 -1.19 -23.77 56.21
C SER A 54 0.23 -23.47 56.71
N MET A 55 0.75 -24.30 57.61
CA MET A 55 2.14 -24.21 58.07
C MET A 55 3.14 -24.40 56.92
N LEU A 56 2.90 -25.36 56.04
CA LEU A 56 3.74 -25.65 54.89
C LEU A 56 3.73 -24.50 53.86
N LYS A 57 2.57 -23.87 53.62
CA LYS A 57 2.45 -22.68 52.74
C LYS A 57 3.29 -21.53 53.29
N PHE A 58 3.28 -21.34 54.61
CA PHE A 58 4.13 -20.34 55.27
C PHE A 58 5.61 -20.67 55.10
N LYS A 59 6.02 -21.93 55.30
CA LYS A 59 7.41 -22.40 55.08
C LYS A 59 7.88 -22.16 53.64
N GLN A 60 7.07 -22.48 52.64
CA GLN A 60 7.38 -22.22 51.23
C GLN A 60 7.57 -20.72 50.94
N SER A 61 6.66 -19.90 51.45
CA SER A 61 6.73 -18.45 51.29
C SER A 61 7.99 -17.85 51.93
N LYS A 62 8.36 -18.35 53.12
CA LYS A 62 9.60 -17.97 53.80
C LYS A 62 10.84 -18.40 53.00
N ALA A 63 10.83 -19.61 52.43
CA ALA A 63 11.91 -20.10 51.58
C ALA A 63 12.07 -19.24 50.32
N ALA A 64 10.98 -18.89 49.61
CA ALA A 64 11.01 -18.02 48.45
C ALA A 64 11.60 -16.63 48.79
N LYS A 65 11.11 -15.98 49.86
CA LYS A 65 11.64 -14.68 50.33
C LYS A 65 13.11 -14.74 50.75
N TYR A 66 13.53 -15.84 51.37
CA TYR A 66 14.93 -16.04 51.74
C TYR A 66 15.83 -16.13 50.49
N LYS A 67 15.33 -16.80 49.45
CA LYS A 67 16.01 -16.99 48.16
C LYS A 67 16.14 -15.70 47.35
N GLU A 68 15.15 -14.79 47.41
CA GLU A 68 15.21 -13.49 46.72
C GLU A 68 16.44 -12.64 47.11
N LYS A 69 16.87 -12.75 48.37
CA LYS A 69 17.97 -11.96 48.93
C LYS A 69 19.36 -12.53 48.68
N ARG A 70 19.46 -13.72 48.08
CA ARG A 70 20.72 -14.46 47.92
C ARG A 70 20.89 -14.97 46.49
N SER A 71 22.14 -15.18 46.09
CA SER A 71 22.42 -15.89 44.84
C SER A 71 22.30 -17.39 45.07
N ILE A 72 21.69 -18.10 44.13
CA ILE A 72 21.45 -19.53 44.20
C ILE A 72 22.16 -20.19 43.03
N ALA A 73 22.76 -21.36 43.28
CA ALA A 73 23.39 -22.14 42.25
C ALA A 73 22.37 -22.54 41.16
N LEU A 74 22.77 -22.35 39.91
CA LEU A 74 21.99 -22.75 38.74
C LEU A 74 21.98 -24.27 38.64
N ILE A 75 20.79 -24.87 38.77
CA ILE A 75 20.62 -26.32 38.65
C ILE A 75 19.71 -26.59 37.45
N PRO A 76 20.24 -27.13 36.33
CA PRO A 76 19.42 -27.47 35.17
C PRO A 76 18.36 -28.49 35.53
N GLY A 77 17.12 -28.28 35.07
CA GLY A 77 16.02 -29.23 35.23
C GLY A 77 16.23 -30.50 34.39
N SER A 78 15.51 -31.56 34.75
CA SER A 78 15.60 -32.88 34.11
C SER A 78 15.29 -32.83 32.60
N LEU A 79 14.28 -32.07 32.16
CA LEU A 79 14.00 -31.94 30.71
C LEU A 79 15.11 -31.20 29.95
N SER A 80 15.78 -30.24 30.57
CA SER A 80 16.92 -29.55 29.95
C SER A 80 18.08 -30.51 29.73
N LYS A 81 18.41 -31.31 30.75
CA LYS A 81 19.44 -32.35 30.69
C LYS A 81 19.10 -33.42 29.64
N LEU A 82 17.91 -34.00 29.75
CA LEU A 82 17.42 -35.03 28.83
C LEU A 82 17.47 -34.58 27.37
N ARG A 83 17.06 -33.33 27.09
CA ARG A 83 17.11 -32.80 25.73
C ARG A 83 18.54 -32.58 25.27
N ALA A 84 19.43 -32.09 26.13
CA ALA A 84 20.83 -31.85 25.77
C ALA A 84 21.54 -33.16 25.41
N GLU A 85 21.37 -34.19 26.25
CA GLU A 85 21.94 -35.54 26.06
C GLU A 85 21.39 -36.22 24.80
N ASN A 86 20.08 -36.15 24.57
CA ASN A 86 19.41 -36.87 23.47
C ASN A 86 19.23 -36.03 22.21
N LYS A 87 20.16 -35.14 21.86
CA LYS A 87 20.00 -34.21 20.71
C LYS A 87 19.79 -34.93 19.37
N ALA A 88 20.48 -36.05 19.14
CA ALA A 88 20.43 -36.82 17.89
C ALA A 88 19.18 -37.70 17.77
N THR A 89 18.63 -38.18 18.89
CA THR A 89 17.50 -39.13 18.94
C THR A 89 16.14 -38.45 19.14
N ARG A 90 16.07 -37.12 19.04
CA ARG A 90 14.81 -36.38 19.23
C ARG A 90 13.79 -36.71 18.15
N ILE A 91 12.62 -37.15 18.59
CA ILE A 91 11.50 -37.46 17.72
C ILE A 91 10.83 -36.17 17.23
N LYS A 92 10.64 -36.03 15.92
CA LYS A 92 9.91 -34.90 15.33
C LYS A 92 8.41 -35.14 15.45
N LEU A 93 7.65 -34.09 15.77
CA LEU A 93 6.20 -34.23 16.01
C LEU A 93 5.44 -34.77 14.78
N ASN A 94 5.88 -34.48 13.57
CA ASN A 94 5.26 -34.96 12.33
C ASN A 94 5.43 -36.47 12.09
N THR A 95 6.43 -37.12 12.71
CA THR A 95 6.62 -38.58 12.56
C THR A 95 5.60 -39.39 13.36
N LEU A 96 4.86 -38.74 14.27
CA LEU A 96 3.78 -39.38 15.03
C LEU A 96 2.50 -39.60 14.20
N GLY A 97 2.52 -39.30 12.90
CA GLY A 97 1.45 -39.59 11.96
C GLY A 97 0.31 -38.55 11.97
N PRO A 98 -0.72 -38.75 11.14
CA PRO A 98 -1.82 -37.79 10.99
C PRO A 98 -2.64 -37.67 12.28
N LEU A 99 -3.19 -36.47 12.51
CA LEU A 99 -4.06 -36.20 13.65
C LEU A 99 -5.37 -36.99 13.51
N LYS A 100 -5.55 -38.04 14.32
CA LYS A 100 -6.85 -38.71 14.46
C LYS A 100 -7.61 -38.06 15.61
N ARG A 101 -8.90 -37.79 15.42
CA ARG A 101 -9.79 -37.29 16.49
C ARG A 101 -10.14 -38.48 17.37
N ILE A 102 -9.68 -38.47 18.62
CA ILE A 102 -9.97 -39.54 19.59
C ILE A 102 -11.32 -39.23 20.24
N LYS A 103 -12.23 -40.22 20.27
CA LYS A 103 -13.54 -40.10 20.95
C LYS A 103 -13.44 -40.33 22.46
N ASN A 104 -12.45 -41.11 22.92
CA ASN A 104 -12.22 -41.46 24.33
C ASN A 104 -11.22 -40.51 25.04
N CYS A 105 -11.40 -39.20 24.91
CA CYS A 105 -10.68 -38.21 25.72
C CYS A 105 -11.63 -37.65 26.78
N SER A 106 -11.09 -37.20 27.92
CA SER A 106 -11.91 -36.54 28.92
C SER A 106 -12.57 -35.26 28.38
N SER A 107 -13.75 -34.94 28.90
CA SER A 107 -14.53 -33.74 28.49
C SER A 107 -13.74 -32.43 28.67
N TYR A 108 -12.91 -32.36 29.71
CA TYR A 108 -12.04 -31.20 29.96
C TYR A 108 -10.92 -31.07 28.93
N VAL A 109 -10.25 -32.16 28.54
CA VAL A 109 -9.23 -32.14 27.47
C VAL A 109 -9.85 -31.72 26.14
N TYR A 110 -11.08 -32.18 25.88
CA TYR A 110 -11.78 -31.92 24.64
C TYR A 110 -12.25 -30.46 24.50
N SER A 111 -12.65 -29.82 25.60
CA SER A 111 -13.16 -28.44 25.59
C SER A 111 -12.12 -27.38 26.01
N MET A 112 -10.85 -27.78 26.19
CA MET A 112 -9.77 -26.90 26.64
C MET A 112 -9.49 -25.76 25.63
N THR A 113 -9.50 -24.53 26.14
CA THR A 113 -9.07 -23.28 25.48
C THR A 113 -7.98 -22.62 26.32
N PRO A 114 -7.25 -21.61 25.80
CA PRO A 114 -6.28 -20.86 26.61
C PRO A 114 -6.88 -20.26 27.89
N GLU A 115 -8.08 -19.71 27.82
CA GLU A 115 -8.78 -19.11 28.97
C GLU A 115 -9.12 -20.16 30.03
N LYS A 116 -9.55 -21.35 29.62
CA LYS A 116 -9.78 -22.48 30.54
C LYS A 116 -8.49 -23.05 31.10
N ALA A 117 -7.42 -23.09 30.29
CA ALA A 117 -6.12 -23.62 30.70
C ALA A 117 -5.49 -22.78 31.81
N GLU A 118 -5.71 -21.46 31.81
CA GLU A 118 -5.26 -20.56 32.88
C GLU A 118 -5.85 -20.93 34.24
N LYS A 119 -7.14 -21.27 34.25
CA LYS A 119 -7.91 -21.60 35.46
C LYS A 119 -7.97 -23.09 35.74
N PHE A 120 -7.27 -23.92 34.96
CA PHE A 120 -7.34 -25.36 35.09
C PHE A 120 -6.71 -25.81 36.41
N ARG A 121 -7.37 -26.72 37.12
CA ARG A 121 -6.92 -27.27 38.40
C ARG A 121 -6.88 -28.80 38.32
N PHE A 122 -5.81 -29.39 38.83
CA PHE A 122 -5.60 -30.83 38.84
C PHE A 122 -6.12 -31.42 40.16
N PRO A 123 -7.09 -32.34 40.15
CA PRO A 123 -7.55 -33.00 41.35
C PRO A 123 -6.46 -33.95 41.89
N ILE A 124 -6.22 -33.90 43.19
CA ILE A 124 -5.29 -34.79 43.88
C ILE A 124 -6.08 -35.94 44.51
N ARG A 125 -5.72 -37.18 44.18
CA ARG A 125 -6.50 -38.38 44.56
C ARG A 125 -6.30 -38.86 46.00
N SER A 126 -5.43 -38.22 46.78
CA SER A 126 -5.22 -38.55 48.20
C SER A 126 -5.66 -37.38 49.05
N GLN A 127 -6.84 -37.51 49.66
CA GLN A 127 -7.34 -36.58 50.68
C GLN A 127 -6.42 -36.57 51.91
N GLU A 128 -5.65 -37.64 52.11
CA GLU A 128 -4.75 -37.90 53.25
C GLU A 128 -3.32 -37.32 53.10
N MET A 129 -3.00 -36.62 52.01
CA MET A 129 -1.64 -36.07 51.82
C MET A 129 -1.61 -34.54 51.96
N ALA A 130 -0.78 -34.02 52.87
CA ALA A 130 -0.54 -32.59 53.03
C ALA A 130 0.30 -32.00 51.89
N THR A 131 1.16 -32.80 51.24
CA THR A 131 2.00 -32.38 50.10
C THR A 131 2.05 -33.43 49.00
N ILE A 132 2.38 -32.97 47.79
CA ILE A 132 2.75 -33.83 46.67
C ILE A 132 4.08 -33.38 46.08
N THR A 133 4.97 -34.31 45.77
CA THR A 133 6.23 -34.01 45.08
C THR A 133 6.08 -34.31 43.60
N CYS A 134 6.45 -33.35 42.75
CA CYS A 134 6.28 -33.43 41.31
C CYS A 134 7.46 -32.80 40.56
N GLY A 135 7.72 -33.29 39.36
CA GLY A 135 8.74 -32.78 38.44
C GLY A 135 10.15 -32.88 39.02
N ASP A 136 10.89 -31.77 38.95
CA ASP A 136 12.26 -31.66 39.48
C ASP A 136 12.27 -31.49 41.02
N ASN A 137 11.60 -32.39 41.74
CA ASN A 137 11.42 -32.39 43.19
C ASN A 137 10.73 -31.11 43.73
N CYS A 138 9.77 -30.58 42.98
CA CYS A 138 8.93 -29.48 43.44
C CYS A 138 7.87 -30.01 44.41
N THR A 139 7.86 -29.50 45.64
CA THR A 139 6.80 -29.79 46.61
C THR A 139 5.63 -28.84 46.36
N LEU A 140 4.46 -29.40 46.06
CA LEU A 140 3.21 -28.67 45.93
C LEU A 140 2.32 -28.96 47.13
N ILE A 141 1.58 -27.93 47.55
CA ILE A 141 0.62 -28.01 48.65
C ILE A 141 -0.76 -27.82 48.03
N PRO A 142 -1.65 -28.82 48.10
CA PRO A 142 -3.00 -28.69 47.57
C PRO A 142 -3.76 -27.49 48.16
N GLY A 143 -4.69 -26.96 47.37
CA GLY A 143 -5.67 -25.98 47.82
C GLY A 143 -6.66 -26.59 48.82
N GLU A 144 -7.53 -25.75 49.35
CA GLU A 144 -8.68 -26.17 50.18
C GLU A 144 -9.65 -27.05 49.38
N ASP A 145 -9.69 -26.87 48.06
CA ASP A 145 -10.47 -27.65 47.11
C ASP A 145 -9.80 -28.97 46.68
N GLU A 146 -8.78 -29.41 47.41
CA GLU A 146 -7.98 -30.61 47.14
C GLU A 146 -7.35 -30.66 45.74
N CYS A 147 -7.24 -29.50 45.10
CA CYS A 147 -6.70 -29.37 43.77
C CYS A 147 -5.42 -28.53 43.76
N VAL A 148 -4.66 -28.67 42.68
CA VAL A 148 -3.47 -27.86 42.40
C VAL A 148 -3.66 -27.13 41.09
N GLY A 149 -3.59 -25.80 41.13
CA GLY A 149 -3.64 -24.93 39.95
C GLY A 149 -2.42 -24.02 39.85
N GLY A 150 -2.54 -22.95 39.06
CA GLY A 150 -1.44 -22.02 38.80
C GLY A 150 -0.85 -21.39 40.08
N GLY A 151 -1.69 -21.01 41.06
CA GLY A 151 -1.21 -20.40 42.30
C GLY A 151 -0.44 -21.36 43.22
N GLU A 152 -0.90 -22.61 43.36
CA GLU A 152 -0.17 -23.65 44.08
C GLU A 152 1.17 -23.96 43.41
N VAL A 153 1.16 -24.04 42.07
CA VAL A 153 2.37 -24.26 41.26
C VAL A 153 3.36 -23.11 41.44
N GLU A 154 2.92 -21.86 41.41
CA GLU A 154 3.78 -20.69 41.58
C GLU A 154 4.49 -20.68 42.94
N ARG A 155 3.74 -20.90 44.04
CA ARG A 155 4.33 -20.98 45.39
C ARG A 155 5.37 -22.10 45.49
N GLY A 156 5.03 -23.30 45.02
CA GLY A 156 5.95 -24.44 45.04
C GLY A 156 7.17 -24.22 44.14
N PHE A 157 6.99 -23.60 42.98
CA PHE A 157 8.05 -23.33 42.02
C PHE A 157 9.08 -22.33 42.56
N PHE A 158 8.65 -21.27 43.24
CA PHE A 158 9.57 -20.32 43.87
C PHE A 158 10.31 -20.91 45.07
N ALA A 159 9.74 -21.89 45.76
CA ALA A 159 10.42 -22.64 46.83
C ALA A 159 11.40 -23.70 46.29
N MET A 160 11.20 -24.21 45.06
CA MET A 160 12.00 -25.28 44.45
C MET A 160 13.50 -24.93 44.35
N THR A 161 14.38 -25.92 44.47
CA THR A 161 15.83 -25.73 44.34
C THR A 161 16.22 -25.31 42.91
N GLY A 162 17.28 -24.49 42.78
CA GLY A 162 17.78 -24.02 41.49
C GLY A 162 16.91 -22.99 40.76
N VAL A 163 15.82 -22.52 41.37
CA VAL A 163 15.01 -21.40 40.86
C VAL A 163 15.32 -20.15 41.66
N GLN A 164 15.58 -19.02 41.01
CA GLN A 164 15.82 -17.72 41.63
C GLN A 164 14.58 -16.82 41.46
N PRO A 165 13.73 -16.64 42.50
CA PRO A 165 12.48 -15.89 42.36
C PRO A 165 12.71 -14.44 41.90
N LYS A 166 13.80 -13.81 42.36
CA LYS A 166 14.17 -12.43 42.00
C LYS A 166 14.32 -12.18 40.48
N HIS A 167 14.60 -13.21 39.68
CA HIS A 167 14.79 -13.07 38.23
C HIS A 167 13.55 -13.41 37.41
N VAL A 168 12.48 -13.90 38.06
CA VAL A 168 11.25 -14.28 37.39
C VAL A 168 10.33 -13.05 37.34
N PRO A 169 9.91 -12.60 36.15
CA PRO A 169 8.95 -11.50 36.03
C PRO A 169 7.61 -11.83 36.68
N ASP A 170 6.90 -10.80 37.14
CA ASP A 170 5.56 -10.95 37.72
C ASP A 170 4.60 -11.60 36.72
N GLY A 171 3.81 -12.58 37.19
CA GLY A 171 2.86 -13.33 36.35
C GLY A 171 3.49 -14.34 35.38
N TRP A 172 4.82 -14.48 35.34
CA TRP A 172 5.51 -15.40 34.41
C TRP A 172 5.08 -16.86 34.60
N VAL A 173 4.94 -17.31 35.85
CA VAL A 173 4.54 -18.70 36.14
C VAL A 173 3.12 -18.97 35.65
N LEU A 174 2.16 -18.11 35.99
CA LEU A 174 0.77 -18.25 35.57
C LEU A 174 0.61 -18.21 34.04
N ASN A 175 1.32 -17.30 33.37
CA ASN A 175 1.34 -17.24 31.91
C ASN A 175 1.83 -18.56 31.29
N HIS A 176 2.95 -19.10 31.76
CA HIS A 176 3.49 -20.33 31.19
C HIS A 176 2.71 -21.58 31.58
N TYR A 177 2.13 -21.61 32.78
CA TYR A 177 1.19 -22.64 33.19
C TYR A 177 0.05 -22.78 32.18
N LYS A 178 -0.61 -21.65 31.82
CA LYS A 178 -1.65 -21.60 30.78
C LYS A 178 -1.19 -22.24 29.47
N TRP A 179 -0.05 -21.82 28.91
CA TRP A 179 0.41 -22.33 27.61
C TRP A 179 0.83 -23.79 27.65
N ILE A 180 1.40 -24.25 28.77
CA ILE A 180 1.80 -25.65 28.95
C ILE A 180 0.56 -26.55 29.05
N VAL A 181 -0.42 -26.18 29.87
CA VAL A 181 -1.68 -26.92 30.04
C VAL A 181 -2.42 -27.01 28.69
N TRP A 182 -2.57 -25.88 27.99
CA TRP A 182 -3.25 -25.87 26.70
C TRP A 182 -2.53 -26.75 25.66
N SER A 183 -1.20 -26.65 25.57
CA SER A 183 -0.38 -27.45 24.66
C SER A 183 -0.48 -28.96 24.95
N LEU A 184 -0.34 -29.35 26.22
CA LEU A 184 -0.49 -30.75 26.65
C LEU A 184 -1.87 -31.30 26.33
N SER A 185 -2.93 -30.53 26.62
CA SER A 185 -4.30 -30.92 26.29
C SER A 185 -4.50 -31.12 24.79
N GLY A 186 -3.91 -30.26 23.95
CA GLY A 186 -4.01 -30.36 22.49
C GLY A 186 -3.32 -31.60 21.94
N ILE A 187 -2.15 -31.94 22.48
CA ILE A 187 -1.43 -33.17 22.13
C ILE A 187 -2.23 -34.40 22.59
N GLU A 188 -2.72 -34.42 23.83
CA GLU A 188 -3.51 -35.55 24.35
C GLU A 188 -4.78 -35.78 23.52
N ARG A 189 -5.49 -34.71 23.16
CA ARG A 189 -6.72 -34.76 22.34
C ARG A 189 -6.53 -35.45 20.98
N ARG A 190 -5.32 -35.40 20.42
CA ARG A 190 -5.03 -35.89 19.06
C ARG A 190 -4.12 -37.11 19.01
N LEU A 191 -3.25 -37.26 20.01
CA LEU A 191 -2.19 -38.27 20.07
C LEU A 191 -2.25 -39.11 21.35
N GLY A 192 -3.27 -38.95 22.20
CA GLY A 192 -3.43 -39.71 23.44
C GLY A 192 -3.50 -41.22 23.24
N HIS A 193 -3.97 -41.70 22.09
CA HIS A 193 -3.96 -43.13 21.75
C HIS A 193 -2.53 -43.70 21.61
N LYS A 194 -1.52 -42.86 21.33
CA LYS A 194 -0.11 -43.25 21.24
C LYS A 194 0.68 -42.91 22.50
N LEU A 195 0.36 -41.77 23.12
CA LEU A 195 1.16 -41.18 24.21
C LEU A 195 0.53 -41.35 25.60
N GLY A 196 -0.70 -41.87 25.68
CA GLY A 196 -1.46 -41.95 26.92
C GLY A 196 -1.93 -40.59 27.44
N ARG A 197 -2.21 -40.53 28.75
CA ARG A 197 -2.57 -39.29 29.46
C ARG A 197 -1.31 -38.51 29.80
N ILE A 198 -1.10 -37.39 29.11
CA ILE A 198 0.10 -36.56 29.25
C ILE A 198 -0.20 -35.23 29.96
N LEU A 199 -1.46 -34.81 30.02
CA LEU A 199 -1.89 -33.68 30.83
C LEU A 199 -1.95 -34.11 32.30
N ASN A 200 -0.83 -33.92 32.99
CA ASN A 200 -0.71 -34.13 34.43
C ASN A 200 0.25 -33.09 35.03
N ILE A 201 0.12 -32.86 36.34
CA ILE A 201 0.86 -31.80 37.05
C ILE A 201 2.38 -31.99 36.99
N ASN A 202 2.85 -33.24 37.01
CA ASN A 202 4.26 -33.57 36.87
C ASN A 202 4.83 -33.07 35.53
N ASN A 203 4.13 -33.36 34.42
CA ASN A 203 4.51 -32.89 33.08
C ASN A 203 4.43 -31.38 32.91
N VAL A 204 3.56 -30.70 33.68
CA VAL A 204 3.47 -29.24 33.71
C VAL A 204 4.71 -28.65 34.37
N LEU A 205 5.07 -29.10 35.57
CA LEU A 205 6.24 -28.62 36.31
C LEU A 205 7.56 -28.86 35.58
N LEU A 206 7.73 -30.05 35.01
CA LEU A 206 8.91 -30.37 34.19
C LEU A 206 9.10 -29.37 33.03
N ARG A 207 8.00 -29.00 32.35
CA ARG A 207 8.03 -28.03 31.25
C ARG A 207 8.18 -26.60 31.75
N LEU A 208 7.64 -26.27 32.91
CA LEU A 208 7.80 -24.95 33.53
C LEU A 208 9.27 -24.72 33.92
N LYS A 209 9.92 -25.70 34.56
CA LYS A 209 11.35 -25.63 34.85
C LYS A 209 12.19 -25.56 33.58
N TYR A 210 11.85 -26.33 32.54
CA TYR A 210 12.50 -26.22 31.23
C TYR A 210 12.39 -24.82 30.61
N ARG A 211 11.26 -24.12 30.79
CA ARG A 211 11.10 -22.74 30.31
C ARG A 211 11.98 -21.78 31.10
N TYR A 212 12.03 -21.93 32.42
CA TYR A 212 12.89 -21.15 33.30
C TYR A 212 14.36 -21.30 32.92
N ASP A 213 14.84 -22.53 32.72
CA ASP A 213 16.22 -22.82 32.31
C ASP A 213 16.59 -22.16 30.97
N ARG A 214 15.61 -21.98 30.07
CA ARG A 214 15.86 -21.39 28.75
C ARG A 214 15.77 -19.88 28.78
N GLU A 215 14.69 -19.35 29.30
CA GLU A 215 14.41 -17.93 29.21
C GLU A 215 15.12 -17.11 30.29
N ILE A 216 15.22 -17.65 31.52
CA ILE A 216 15.82 -16.94 32.64
C ILE A 216 17.31 -17.29 32.71
N ASP A 217 17.66 -18.57 32.89
CA ASP A 217 19.07 -18.96 33.11
C ASP A 217 19.95 -18.80 31.86
N LYS A 218 19.42 -19.11 30.67
CA LYS A 218 20.14 -19.01 29.40
C LYS A 218 19.82 -17.75 28.59
N ALA A 219 18.90 -16.91 29.05
CA ALA A 219 18.44 -15.71 28.33
C ALA A 219 17.96 -15.97 26.87
N GLU A 220 17.47 -17.18 26.56
CA GLU A 220 16.93 -17.54 25.24
C GLU A 220 15.51 -16.98 25.04
N ARG A 221 15.44 -15.69 24.65
CA ARG A 221 14.16 -14.98 24.50
C ARG A 221 13.33 -15.48 23.31
N PRO A 222 12.01 -15.73 23.50
CA PRO A 222 11.10 -16.12 22.43
C PRO A 222 10.79 -14.94 21.48
N VAL A 223 10.21 -15.21 20.31
CA VAL A 223 10.12 -14.23 19.22
C VAL A 223 9.26 -13.02 19.59
N LEU A 224 8.12 -13.24 20.26
CA LEU A 224 7.25 -12.14 20.65
C LEU A 224 7.91 -11.25 21.70
N ARG A 225 8.67 -11.85 22.63
CA ARG A 225 9.45 -11.09 23.62
C ARG A 225 10.50 -10.21 22.96
N LYS A 226 11.26 -10.74 21.99
CA LYS A 226 12.23 -9.92 21.24
C LYS A 226 11.56 -8.78 20.47
N ILE A 227 10.38 -9.00 19.90
CA ILE A 227 9.64 -7.97 19.16
C ILE A 227 9.10 -6.89 20.12
N THR A 228 8.48 -7.25 21.25
CA THR A 228 7.94 -6.27 22.20
C THR A 228 9.02 -5.48 22.92
N GLU A 229 10.17 -6.11 23.18
CA GLU A 229 11.38 -5.47 23.72
C GLU A 229 12.15 -4.69 22.62
N GLN A 230 11.67 -4.67 21.38
CA GLN A 230 12.28 -3.98 20.22
C GLN A 230 13.71 -4.43 19.88
N ASP A 231 14.10 -5.62 20.32
CA ASP A 231 15.38 -6.28 20.01
C ASP A 231 15.33 -7.12 18.73
N ASP A 232 14.15 -7.30 18.15
CA ASP A 232 13.96 -7.87 16.81
C ASP A 232 12.76 -7.24 16.08
N ILE A 233 12.75 -7.35 14.75
CA ILE A 233 11.75 -6.72 13.88
C ILE A 233 10.55 -7.64 13.64
N SER A 234 9.34 -7.07 13.58
CA SER A 234 8.10 -7.81 13.36
C SER A 234 7.91 -8.28 11.91
N GLN A 235 8.64 -7.70 10.96
CA GLN A 235 8.53 -8.04 9.54
C GLN A 235 9.15 -9.41 9.22
N LYS A 236 9.94 -9.99 10.14
CA LYS A 236 10.50 -11.33 9.99
C LYS A 236 9.41 -12.40 9.91
N SER A 237 9.73 -13.47 9.20
CA SER A 237 8.84 -14.63 9.11
C SER A 237 8.74 -15.36 10.44
N MET A 238 7.51 -15.59 10.91
CA MET A 238 7.24 -16.31 12.16
C MET A 238 5.99 -17.17 12.04
N VAL A 239 5.93 -18.23 12.83
CA VAL A 239 4.73 -19.05 13.00
C VAL A 239 4.13 -18.76 14.37
N LEU A 240 2.91 -18.22 14.37
CA LEU A 240 2.14 -17.95 15.58
C LEU A 240 0.84 -18.78 15.57
N CYS A 241 0.23 -18.96 16.73
CA CYS A 241 -1.04 -19.67 16.88
C CYS A 241 -2.12 -18.72 17.36
N ILE A 242 -3.32 -18.81 16.81
CA ILE A 242 -4.47 -18.05 17.34
C ILE A 242 -4.84 -18.59 18.72
N SER A 243 -4.75 -17.74 19.73
CA SER A 243 -5.10 -18.06 21.13
C SER A 243 -6.43 -17.47 21.58
N SER A 244 -6.94 -16.44 20.90
CA SER A 244 -8.28 -15.89 21.16
C SER A 244 -8.75 -15.06 19.98
N ILE A 245 -10.05 -14.91 19.82
CA ILE A 245 -10.69 -14.10 18.78
C ILE A 245 -11.75 -13.24 19.47
N SER A 246 -11.60 -11.92 19.39
CA SER A 246 -12.54 -10.97 19.97
C SER A 246 -13.09 -10.04 18.89
N THR A 247 -14.41 -9.88 18.87
CA THR A 247 -15.09 -8.93 18.00
C THR A 247 -15.35 -7.64 18.76
N LEU A 248 -14.76 -6.53 18.34
CA LEU A 248 -15.14 -5.21 18.84
C LEU A 248 -16.58 -4.92 18.39
N LYS A 249 -17.54 -5.00 19.31
CA LYS A 249 -18.88 -4.47 19.06
C LYS A 249 -18.74 -2.95 18.90
N LYS A 250 -19.26 -2.37 17.81
CA LYS A 250 -19.35 -0.91 17.68
C LYS A 250 -20.18 -0.41 18.87
N SER A 251 -19.63 0.52 19.66
CA SER A 251 -20.44 1.28 20.61
C SER A 251 -21.53 2.00 19.82
N PRO A 252 -22.82 1.90 20.20
CA PRO A 252 -23.89 2.59 19.50
C PRO A 252 -23.83 4.13 19.62
N ASN A 253 -22.91 4.70 20.42
CA ASN A 253 -22.92 6.12 20.78
C ASN A 253 -21.66 6.90 20.37
N LYS A 254 -21.15 6.74 19.14
CA LYS A 254 -20.28 7.78 18.56
C LYS A 254 -20.96 8.40 17.34
N PRO A 255 -21.17 9.74 17.32
CA PRO A 255 -21.71 10.41 16.16
C PRO A 255 -20.78 10.19 14.97
N ILE A 256 -21.41 9.99 13.82
CA ILE A 256 -20.75 9.79 12.53
C ILE A 256 -20.01 11.09 12.19
N ASP A 257 -18.67 11.08 12.32
CA ASP A 257 -17.85 12.11 11.69
C ASP A 257 -18.04 11.98 10.17
N THR A 258 -18.64 13.00 9.57
CA THR A 258 -18.98 13.14 8.14
C THR A 258 -17.73 13.39 7.28
N ASN A 259 -16.71 12.55 7.41
CA ASN A 259 -15.56 12.52 6.51
C ASN A 259 -15.68 11.33 5.53
N PRO A 260 -15.96 11.54 4.23
CA PRO A 260 -16.17 10.48 3.23
C PRO A 260 -14.92 9.66 2.84
N LYS A 261 -13.85 9.69 3.65
CA LYS A 261 -12.57 9.02 3.36
C LYS A 261 -12.21 7.88 4.32
N GLN A 262 -13.05 7.57 5.31
CA GLN A 262 -12.92 6.31 6.03
C GLN A 262 -13.75 5.24 5.32
N ILE A 263 -13.05 4.40 4.58
CA ILE A 263 -13.52 3.10 4.07
C ILE A 263 -14.35 2.44 5.16
N ASN A 264 -15.53 1.93 4.81
CA ASN A 264 -16.41 1.13 5.66
C ASN A 264 -15.61 0.08 6.46
N THR A 265 -15.14 0.44 7.65
CA THR A 265 -14.40 -0.49 8.50
C THR A 265 -15.42 -1.47 9.06
N ALA A 266 -15.34 -2.71 8.57
CA ALA A 266 -15.96 -3.88 9.18
C ALA A 266 -15.76 -3.86 10.71
N PRO A 267 -16.63 -4.50 11.51
CA PRO A 267 -16.41 -4.62 12.96
C PRO A 267 -14.98 -5.09 13.22
N GLY A 268 -14.24 -4.33 14.03
CA GLY A 268 -12.82 -4.57 14.24
C GLY A 268 -12.61 -5.90 14.95
N VAL A 269 -12.29 -6.96 14.20
CA VAL A 269 -11.87 -8.23 14.78
C VAL A 269 -10.44 -8.05 15.29
N ILE A 270 -10.22 -8.33 16.57
CA ILE A 270 -8.89 -8.45 17.14
C ILE A 270 -8.67 -9.93 17.40
N ILE A 271 -7.52 -10.44 16.97
CA ILE A 271 -7.09 -11.79 17.32
C ILE A 271 -5.91 -11.71 18.27
N HIS A 272 -5.79 -12.66 19.18
CA HIS A 272 -4.59 -12.85 19.98
C HIS A 272 -3.76 -13.97 19.37
N LEU A 273 -2.46 -13.71 19.21
CA LEU A 273 -1.50 -14.62 18.62
C LEU A 273 -0.45 -14.99 19.65
N THR A 274 -0.13 -16.28 19.77
CA THR A 274 0.92 -16.79 20.65
C THR A 274 2.04 -17.48 19.88
N ASP A 275 3.28 -17.27 20.32
CA ASP A 275 4.44 -18.07 19.91
C ASP A 275 4.64 -19.32 20.80
N GLY A 276 3.67 -19.59 21.68
CA GLY A 276 3.71 -20.64 22.69
C GLY A 276 4.41 -20.21 23.99
N TRP A 277 4.95 -19.00 24.08
CA TRP A 277 5.57 -18.42 25.27
C TRP A 277 4.77 -17.25 25.81
N TYR A 278 4.44 -16.32 24.93
CA TYR A 278 3.65 -15.15 25.23
C TYR A 278 2.55 -14.99 24.19
N SER A 279 1.66 -14.03 24.38
CA SER A 279 0.65 -13.65 23.40
C SER A 279 0.66 -12.17 23.14
N VAL A 280 0.33 -11.78 21.92
CA VAL A 280 0.18 -10.39 21.50
C VAL A 280 -1.13 -10.21 20.76
N SER A 281 -1.74 -9.04 20.90
CA SER A 281 -2.91 -8.66 20.11
C SER A 281 -2.50 -8.39 18.67
N ALA A 282 -3.38 -8.71 17.72
CA ALA A 282 -3.18 -8.43 16.31
C ALA A 282 -4.43 -7.83 15.68
N SER A 283 -4.22 -6.78 14.88
CA SER A 283 -5.23 -6.23 13.98
C SER A 283 -5.15 -6.93 12.64
N VAL A 284 -6.32 -7.14 12.04
CA VAL A 284 -6.45 -7.89 10.79
C VAL A 284 -7.27 -7.08 9.78
N ASP A 285 -7.03 -7.34 8.50
CA ASP A 285 -7.77 -6.73 7.40
C ASP A 285 -9.11 -7.45 7.13
N SER A 286 -9.90 -6.91 6.20
CA SER A 286 -11.23 -7.42 5.87
C SER A 286 -11.18 -8.86 5.32
N ALA A 287 -10.14 -9.19 4.55
CA ALA A 287 -9.95 -10.55 4.05
C ALA A 287 -9.76 -11.56 5.18
N MET A 288 -8.95 -11.25 6.21
CA MET A 288 -8.79 -12.15 7.37
C MET A 288 -10.10 -12.26 8.16
N CYS A 289 -10.84 -11.16 8.32
CA CYS A 289 -12.15 -11.18 8.98
C CYS A 289 -13.10 -12.17 8.29
N GLN A 290 -13.16 -12.16 6.95
CA GLN A 290 -13.94 -13.12 6.18
C GLN A 290 -13.45 -14.56 6.42
N LEU A 291 -12.13 -14.81 6.35
CA LEU A 291 -11.56 -16.13 6.63
C LEU A 291 -11.88 -16.66 8.05
N ILE A 292 -12.03 -15.77 9.02
CA ILE A 292 -12.45 -16.10 10.38
C ILE A 292 -13.96 -16.42 10.43
N GLN A 293 -14.78 -15.59 9.77
CA GLN A 293 -16.23 -15.79 9.67
C GLN A 293 -16.58 -17.10 8.97
N ASP A 294 -15.84 -17.45 7.92
CA ASP A 294 -15.98 -18.69 7.15
C ASP A 294 -15.44 -19.92 7.91
N GLY A 295 -14.83 -19.73 9.08
CA GLY A 295 -14.25 -20.80 9.90
C GLY A 295 -12.96 -21.41 9.34
N ILE A 296 -12.42 -20.87 8.24
CA ILE A 296 -11.14 -21.29 7.65
C ILE A 296 -9.98 -21.01 8.62
N VAL A 297 -10.08 -19.90 9.35
CA VAL A 297 -9.15 -19.46 10.39
C VAL A 297 -9.90 -19.43 11.72
N SER A 298 -9.49 -20.27 12.67
CA SER A 298 -10.16 -20.41 13.97
C SER A 298 -9.19 -20.57 15.13
N LEU A 299 -9.68 -20.58 16.37
CA LEU A 299 -8.88 -20.81 17.58
C LEU A 299 -7.98 -22.05 17.42
N GLY A 300 -6.70 -21.91 17.73
CA GLY A 300 -5.71 -22.98 17.58
C GLY A 300 -5.10 -23.11 16.17
N THR A 301 -5.57 -22.33 15.19
CA THR A 301 -4.96 -22.29 13.85
C THR A 301 -3.55 -21.70 13.95
N LYS A 302 -2.58 -22.41 13.39
CA LYS A 302 -1.21 -21.91 13.24
C LYS A 302 -1.12 -21.12 11.94
N LEU A 303 -0.56 -19.92 12.04
CA LEU A 303 -0.36 -18.99 10.94
C LEU A 303 1.13 -18.79 10.73
N TYR A 304 1.60 -19.03 9.52
CA TYR A 304 2.86 -18.47 9.03
C TYR A 304 2.58 -17.02 8.63
N ILE A 305 3.35 -16.10 9.20
CA ILE A 305 3.18 -14.65 9.07
C ILE A 305 4.50 -14.09 8.59
N HIS A 306 4.45 -13.22 7.58
CA HIS A 306 5.60 -12.43 7.13
C HIS A 306 5.18 -10.96 6.96
N GLY A 307 6.12 -10.03 7.13
CA GLY A 307 5.83 -8.60 6.91
C GLY A 307 4.80 -7.99 7.85
N ALA A 308 4.62 -8.53 9.06
CA ALA A 308 3.73 -7.91 10.04
C ALA A 308 4.29 -6.54 10.48
N GLU A 309 3.40 -5.56 10.61
CA GLU A 309 3.76 -4.24 11.13
C GLU A 309 3.56 -4.22 12.65
N PHE A 310 4.50 -3.63 13.38
CA PHE A 310 4.40 -3.44 14.82
C PHE A 310 3.95 -2.01 15.12
N GLY A 311 2.92 -1.85 15.95
CA GLY A 311 2.38 -0.54 16.29
C GLY A 311 1.75 -0.48 17.67
N GLY A 312 1.45 0.75 18.10
CA GLY A 312 0.70 1.02 19.33
C GLY A 312 1.53 1.21 20.60
N VAL A 313 2.87 1.18 20.51
CA VAL A 313 3.78 1.48 21.63
C VAL A 313 5.01 2.23 21.14
N THR A 314 5.51 3.16 21.96
CA THR A 314 6.72 3.96 21.70
C THR A 314 7.96 3.43 22.41
N SER A 315 7.83 2.73 23.55
CA SER A 315 8.94 2.20 24.34
C SER A 315 9.02 0.66 24.35
N PRO A 316 10.22 0.06 24.40
CA PRO A 316 10.39 -1.36 24.67
C PRO A 316 9.65 -1.82 25.93
N CYS A 317 8.99 -2.98 25.89
CA CYS A 317 8.32 -3.56 27.05
C CYS A 317 8.39 -5.08 27.08
N HIS A 318 8.34 -5.65 28.28
CA HIS A 318 8.17 -7.08 28.46
C HIS A 318 6.75 -7.50 28.00
N PRO A 319 6.55 -8.67 27.35
CA PRO A 319 5.24 -9.08 26.85
C PRO A 319 4.11 -9.14 27.90
N LEU A 320 4.45 -9.40 29.16
CA LEU A 320 3.47 -9.47 30.25
C LEU A 320 2.97 -8.07 30.68
N ASP A 321 3.79 -7.05 30.44
CA ASP A 321 3.49 -5.65 30.75
C ASP A 321 3.00 -4.88 29.51
N ALA A 322 2.75 -5.61 28.41
CA ALA A 322 2.38 -5.02 27.13
C ALA A 322 1.01 -4.32 27.24
N PRO A 323 0.92 -3.02 26.88
CA PRO A 323 -0.35 -2.30 26.93
C PRO A 323 -1.32 -2.81 25.87
N PRO A 324 -2.64 -2.67 26.05
CA PRO A 324 -3.66 -3.15 25.11
C PRO A 324 -3.62 -2.44 23.74
N THR A 325 -2.90 -1.31 23.65
CA THR A 325 -2.63 -0.60 22.40
C THR A 325 -1.60 -1.31 21.53
N LEU A 326 -0.68 -2.10 22.12
CA LEU A 326 0.36 -2.84 21.41
C LEU A 326 -0.28 -3.90 20.51
N ARG A 327 -0.07 -3.77 19.19
CA ARG A 327 -0.64 -4.69 18.21
C ARG A 327 0.31 -5.00 17.07
N LEU A 328 0.25 -6.25 16.61
CA LEU A 328 0.74 -6.63 15.29
C LEU A 328 -0.35 -6.39 14.25
N LYS A 329 -0.05 -5.67 13.18
CA LYS A 329 -0.95 -5.57 12.04
C LYS A 329 -0.57 -6.60 10.99
N LEU A 330 -1.52 -7.48 10.68
CA LEU A 330 -1.36 -8.53 9.67
C LEU A 330 -1.88 -8.07 8.32
N HIS A 331 -1.21 -8.54 7.26
CA HIS A 331 -1.67 -8.46 5.87
C HIS A 331 -2.03 -9.87 5.42
N THR A 332 -3.29 -10.16 5.11
CA THR A 332 -3.76 -11.52 4.77
C THR A 332 -3.00 -12.13 3.60
N ASN A 333 -2.66 -11.33 2.60
CA ASN A 333 -1.87 -11.79 1.45
C ASN A 333 -0.43 -12.20 1.86
N MET A 334 0.06 -11.78 3.04
CA MET A 334 1.32 -12.19 3.67
C MET A 334 1.16 -13.26 4.78
N VAL A 335 -0.01 -13.86 4.90
CA VAL A 335 -0.30 -14.89 5.88
C VAL A 335 -0.70 -16.18 5.17
N ARG A 336 -0.23 -17.31 5.71
CA ARG A 336 -0.65 -18.66 5.27
C ARG A 336 -0.92 -19.51 6.49
N ARG A 337 -1.83 -20.49 6.36
CA ARG A 337 -1.94 -21.52 7.41
C ARG A 337 -0.65 -22.34 7.44
N ALA A 338 -0.10 -22.53 8.62
CA ALA A 338 1.03 -23.41 8.85
C ALA A 338 0.54 -24.83 9.18
N SER A 339 1.34 -25.82 8.83
CA SER A 339 1.08 -27.22 9.21
C SER A 339 0.94 -27.37 10.72
N TRP A 340 0.12 -28.32 11.17
CA TRP A 340 -0.17 -28.50 12.59
C TRP A 340 1.08 -28.82 13.43
N TRP A 341 2.10 -29.45 12.83
CA TRP A 341 3.38 -29.76 13.49
C TRP A 341 4.40 -28.62 13.43
N SER A 342 4.11 -27.53 12.72
CA SER A 342 5.05 -26.40 12.59
C SER A 342 5.42 -25.85 13.96
N ARG A 343 6.71 -25.61 14.16
CA ARG A 343 7.24 -25.03 15.40
C ARG A 343 6.83 -23.56 15.47
N LEU A 344 6.26 -23.15 16.60
CA LEU A 344 5.95 -21.75 16.87
C LEU A 344 7.23 -20.94 17.11
N GLY A 345 7.20 -19.67 16.75
CA GLY A 345 8.35 -18.76 16.82
C GLY A 345 8.92 -18.41 15.44
N VAL A 346 10.20 -18.06 15.38
CA VAL A 346 10.90 -17.71 14.13
C VAL A 346 10.78 -18.84 13.11
N ALA A 347 10.35 -18.50 11.89
CA ALA A 347 10.20 -19.45 10.80
C ALA A 347 11.52 -19.66 10.05
N ALA A 348 11.72 -20.87 9.50
CA ALA A 348 12.91 -21.20 8.72
C ALA A 348 12.89 -20.58 7.32
N LEU A 349 11.72 -20.56 6.67
CA LEU A 349 11.54 -19.88 5.39
C LEU A 349 11.65 -18.36 5.61
N ARG A 350 12.50 -17.72 4.81
CA ARG A 350 12.76 -16.27 4.87
C ARG A 350 12.29 -15.63 3.57
N GLY A 351 11.77 -14.42 3.68
CA GLY A 351 11.43 -13.58 2.53
C GLY A 351 9.94 -13.58 2.16
N PRO A 352 9.61 -12.82 1.10
CA PRO A 352 8.24 -12.60 0.66
C PRO A 352 7.56 -13.90 0.23
N LEU A 353 6.28 -14.01 0.55
CA LEU A 353 5.49 -15.19 0.22
C LEU A 353 5.07 -15.17 -1.24
N PRO A 354 5.41 -16.21 -2.03
CA PRO A 354 4.89 -16.35 -3.38
C PRO A 354 3.37 -16.53 -3.34
N SER A 355 2.69 -15.83 -4.24
CA SER A 355 1.23 -15.87 -4.41
C SER A 355 0.92 -15.92 -5.90
N ALA A 356 0.04 -16.82 -6.30
CA ALA A 356 -0.60 -16.75 -7.62
C ALA A 356 -1.52 -15.53 -7.64
N LEU A 357 -1.70 -14.91 -8.81
CA LEU A 357 -2.51 -13.69 -8.93
C LEU A 357 -3.98 -13.96 -8.54
N ALA A 358 -4.52 -15.11 -8.93
CA ALA A 358 -5.86 -15.59 -8.55
C ALA A 358 -6.11 -15.69 -7.03
N ALA A 359 -5.05 -15.96 -6.26
CA ALA A 359 -5.14 -16.19 -4.81
C ALA A 359 -5.15 -14.90 -3.99
N ILE A 360 -4.84 -13.76 -4.62
CA ILE A 360 -4.73 -12.47 -3.93
C ILE A 360 -6.12 -11.98 -3.54
N LYS A 361 -6.25 -11.58 -2.28
CA LYS A 361 -7.44 -10.91 -1.78
C LYS A 361 -7.30 -9.41 -1.95
N GLY A 362 -8.25 -8.79 -2.66
CA GLY A 362 -8.24 -7.36 -2.96
C GLY A 362 -8.21 -6.47 -1.70
N ASP A 363 -8.78 -6.96 -0.60
CA ASP A 363 -8.83 -6.34 0.73
C ASP A 363 -7.89 -7.02 1.75
N GLY A 364 -6.89 -7.77 1.26
CA GLY A 364 -5.92 -8.54 2.06
C GLY A 364 -4.56 -7.86 2.27
N GLY A 365 -4.48 -6.54 2.07
CA GLY A 365 -3.28 -5.74 2.30
C GLY A 365 -2.13 -6.06 1.35
N THR A 366 -0.90 -6.00 1.88
CA THR A 366 0.35 -6.19 1.12
C THR A 366 0.47 -7.59 0.54
N VAL A 367 0.87 -7.71 -0.73
CA VAL A 367 1.17 -8.95 -1.44
C VAL A 367 2.68 -9.18 -1.45
N GLY A 368 3.12 -10.38 -1.06
CA GLY A 368 4.53 -10.70 -0.85
C GLY A 368 5.34 -10.72 -2.13
N ARG A 369 5.13 -11.75 -2.93
CA ARG A 369 5.79 -11.94 -4.23
C ARG A 369 4.77 -12.51 -5.21
N ILE A 370 4.76 -11.96 -6.41
CA ILE A 370 4.04 -12.53 -7.55
C ILE A 370 5.02 -12.70 -8.71
N THR A 371 4.80 -13.73 -9.53
CA THR A 371 5.55 -13.97 -10.75
C THR A 371 4.57 -13.84 -11.90
N VAL A 372 4.78 -12.87 -12.78
CA VAL A 372 3.80 -12.47 -13.80
C VAL A 372 4.50 -12.01 -15.08
N THR A 373 3.74 -11.93 -16.16
CA THR A 373 4.15 -11.29 -17.42
C THR A 373 3.53 -9.91 -17.52
N ILE A 374 4.31 -8.94 -17.99
CA ILE A 374 3.80 -7.60 -18.29
C ILE A 374 3.05 -7.65 -19.63
N ALA A 375 1.73 -7.57 -19.59
CA ALA A 375 0.91 -7.62 -20.80
C ALA A 375 0.84 -6.26 -21.51
N ARG A 376 0.63 -5.17 -20.76
CA ARG A 376 0.44 -3.82 -21.34
C ARG A 376 1.11 -2.78 -20.48
N ILE A 377 1.86 -1.86 -21.07
CA ILE A 377 2.36 -0.65 -20.41
C ILE A 377 1.59 0.55 -20.99
N TYR A 378 0.92 1.30 -20.12
CA TYR A 378 0.08 2.42 -20.53
C TYR A 378 0.85 3.75 -20.53
N PRO A 379 0.41 4.73 -21.35
CA PRO A 379 0.99 6.07 -21.32
C PRO A 379 0.85 6.73 -19.94
N MET A 380 1.71 7.72 -19.71
CA MET A 380 1.71 8.52 -18.47
C MET A 380 0.37 9.24 -18.28
N GLN A 381 -0.11 9.24 -17.03
CA GLN A 381 -1.30 9.95 -16.60
C GLN A 381 -0.96 10.93 -15.48
N TYR A 382 -1.72 12.02 -15.39
CA TYR A 382 -1.51 13.07 -14.40
C TYR A 382 -2.80 13.23 -13.59
N MET A 383 -2.72 12.95 -12.28
CA MET A 383 -3.83 13.19 -11.37
C MET A 383 -3.73 14.59 -10.77
N GLU A 384 -4.78 15.37 -10.98
CA GLU A 384 -4.98 16.68 -10.40
C GLU A 384 -5.83 16.55 -9.12
N LYS A 385 -5.31 17.02 -7.98
CA LYS A 385 -6.09 17.14 -6.76
C LYS A 385 -6.70 18.54 -6.71
N ASN A 386 -7.98 18.67 -7.03
CA ASN A 386 -8.66 19.96 -6.89
C ASN A 386 -8.86 20.27 -5.40
N THR A 387 -8.16 21.29 -4.90
CA THR A 387 -8.22 21.74 -3.49
C THR A 387 -9.54 22.40 -3.11
N ALA A 388 -10.30 22.92 -4.08
CA ALA A 388 -11.55 23.66 -3.82
C ALA A 388 -12.82 22.79 -3.83
N GLY A 389 -12.78 21.58 -4.43
CA GLY A 389 -13.98 20.76 -4.65
C GLY A 389 -13.83 19.27 -4.34
N GLY A 390 -12.68 18.81 -3.86
CA GLY A 390 -12.43 17.40 -3.51
C GLY A 390 -12.46 16.40 -4.67
N ARG A 391 -12.84 16.82 -5.88
CA ARG A 391 -12.83 15.99 -7.09
C ARG A 391 -11.40 15.76 -7.58
N THR A 392 -11.08 14.51 -7.88
CA THR A 392 -9.82 14.13 -8.53
C THR A 392 -10.06 14.01 -10.02
N VAL A 393 -9.21 14.64 -10.82
CA VAL A 393 -9.29 14.60 -12.29
C VAL A 393 -8.05 13.92 -12.81
N PHE A 394 -8.23 12.95 -13.72
CA PHE A 394 -7.13 12.28 -14.40
C PHE A 394 -7.00 12.86 -15.81
N ARG A 395 -5.78 13.17 -16.22
CA ARG A 395 -5.49 13.71 -17.56
C ARG A 395 -4.46 12.84 -18.25
N GLY A 396 -4.69 12.53 -19.53
CA GLY A 396 -3.67 11.95 -20.40
C GLY A 396 -2.56 12.97 -20.71
N GLU A 397 -1.44 12.47 -21.21
CA GLU A 397 -0.23 13.26 -21.49
C GLU A 397 -0.48 14.48 -22.41
N LYS A 398 -1.19 14.32 -23.53
CA LYS A 398 -1.49 15.43 -24.45
C LYS A 398 -2.34 16.53 -23.81
N ALA A 399 -3.39 16.14 -23.10
CA ALA A 399 -4.25 17.08 -22.38
C ALA A 399 -3.48 17.81 -21.27
N HIS A 400 -2.58 17.11 -20.57
CA HIS A 400 -1.71 17.71 -19.57
C HIS A 400 -0.72 18.72 -20.16
N ASN A 401 -0.01 18.35 -21.24
CA ASN A 401 0.95 19.24 -21.90
C ASN A 401 0.27 20.49 -22.46
N ARG A 402 -0.93 20.36 -23.02
CA ARG A 402 -1.75 21.50 -23.45
C ARG A 402 -2.07 22.43 -22.28
N TYR A 403 -2.54 21.87 -21.16
CA TYR A 403 -2.83 22.63 -19.95
C TYR A 403 -1.59 23.38 -19.45
N LEU A 404 -0.42 22.72 -19.42
CA LEU A 404 0.83 23.37 -19.02
C LEU A 404 1.20 24.51 -19.97
N ASN A 405 1.13 24.30 -21.27
CA ASN A 405 1.42 25.35 -22.25
C ASN A 405 0.48 26.56 -22.09
N GLN A 406 -0.81 26.31 -21.81
CA GLN A 406 -1.77 27.38 -21.53
C GLN A 406 -1.44 28.12 -20.22
N GLN A 407 -1.06 27.40 -19.17
CA GLN A 407 -0.64 28.01 -17.90
C GLN A 407 0.66 28.82 -18.06
N ILE A 408 1.62 28.33 -18.83
CA ILE A 408 2.87 29.05 -19.14
C ILE A 408 2.55 30.35 -19.87
N GLN A 409 1.72 30.29 -20.93
CA GLN A 409 1.30 31.48 -21.67
C GLN A 409 0.54 32.49 -20.77
N GLN A 410 -0.38 32.01 -19.92
CA GLN A 410 -1.07 32.89 -18.98
C GLN A 410 -0.11 33.51 -17.96
N SER A 411 0.83 32.71 -17.43
CA SER A 411 1.85 33.19 -16.50
C SER A 411 2.77 34.22 -17.16
N GLU A 412 3.15 34.05 -18.42
CA GLU A 412 3.96 35.03 -19.17
C GLU A 412 3.21 36.37 -19.28
N VAL A 413 1.93 36.34 -19.63
CA VAL A 413 1.08 37.54 -19.70
C VAL A 413 0.95 38.20 -18.32
N GLU A 414 0.74 37.42 -17.26
CA GLU A 414 0.66 37.93 -15.88
C GLU A 414 2.00 38.56 -15.42
N VAL A 415 3.13 37.92 -15.73
CA VAL A 415 4.48 38.46 -15.44
C VAL A 415 4.67 39.80 -16.13
N HIS A 416 4.36 39.89 -17.43
CA HIS A 416 4.46 41.15 -18.17
C HIS A 416 3.60 42.25 -17.57
N LYS A 417 2.38 41.91 -17.13
CA LYS A 417 1.49 42.85 -16.45
C LYS A 417 2.07 43.35 -15.13
N ILE A 418 2.61 42.45 -14.30
CA ILE A 418 3.24 42.81 -13.02
C ILE A 418 4.45 43.72 -13.25
N VAL A 419 5.31 43.41 -14.24
CA VAL A 419 6.47 44.24 -14.58
C VAL A 419 6.02 45.65 -14.97
N ALA A 420 5.04 45.78 -15.87
CA ALA A 420 4.54 47.07 -16.30
C ALA A 420 3.87 47.88 -15.16
N GLU A 421 3.16 47.20 -14.25
CA GLU A 421 2.58 47.84 -13.05
C GLU A 421 3.66 48.37 -12.11
N VAL A 422 4.70 47.57 -11.81
CA VAL A 422 5.81 47.98 -10.95
C VAL A 422 6.60 49.14 -11.58
N GLU A 423 6.93 49.06 -12.88
CA GLU A 423 7.63 50.14 -13.58
C GLU A 423 6.86 51.46 -13.50
N LYS A 424 5.54 51.41 -13.76
CA LYS A 424 4.65 52.59 -13.68
C LYS A 424 4.52 53.15 -12.26
N GLU A 425 4.49 52.31 -11.23
CA GLU A 425 4.48 52.74 -9.83
C GLU A 425 5.78 53.48 -9.45
N PHE A 426 6.92 52.99 -9.95
CA PHE A 426 8.23 53.62 -9.72
C PHE A 426 8.39 54.93 -10.50
N GLU A 427 7.88 55.03 -11.73
CA GLU A 427 7.87 56.28 -12.52
C GLU A 427 7.03 57.38 -11.84
N LYS A 428 5.83 57.05 -11.36
CA LYS A 428 4.96 58.00 -10.65
C LYS A 428 5.59 58.50 -9.34
N SER A 429 6.28 57.63 -8.63
CA SER A 429 6.98 57.98 -7.39
C SER A 429 8.12 58.97 -7.62
N GLN A 430 8.72 58.98 -8.82
CA GLN A 430 9.78 59.94 -9.21
C GLN A 430 9.23 61.31 -9.60
N THR A 431 8.18 61.36 -10.44
CA THR A 431 7.55 62.65 -10.82
C THR A 431 7.02 63.47 -9.64
N SER A 432 6.75 62.81 -8.50
CA SER A 432 6.25 63.45 -7.27
C SER A 432 7.35 64.08 -6.39
N GLN A 433 8.65 63.83 -6.68
CA GLN A 433 9.78 64.32 -5.87
C GLN A 433 10.57 65.48 -6.49
N SER A 434 10.24 65.91 -7.71
CA SER A 434 10.83 67.10 -8.34
C SER A 434 10.31 68.37 -7.69
N LYS A 435 11.11 68.97 -6.79
CA LYS A 435 10.95 70.36 -6.35
C LYS A 435 12.06 71.18 -7.00
N GLY A 436 11.70 71.99 -7.99
CA GLY A 436 12.67 72.78 -8.76
C GLY A 436 13.58 73.65 -7.88
N ARG A 437 14.89 73.55 -8.12
CA ARG A 437 15.87 74.49 -7.55
C ARG A 437 15.88 75.79 -8.37
N GLY A 438 16.12 76.91 -7.68
CA GLY A 438 16.34 78.22 -8.32
C GLY A 438 17.64 78.25 -9.15
N ARG A 439 17.70 79.16 -10.13
CA ARG A 439 18.78 79.31 -11.11
C ARG A 439 20.13 79.62 -10.43
N LEU A 440 21.09 78.70 -10.50
CA LEU A 440 22.47 78.86 -9.97
C LEU A 440 23.37 79.65 -10.93
N SER A 441 24.36 80.36 -10.39
CA SER A 441 25.36 81.11 -11.17
C SER A 441 26.58 80.26 -11.56
N ARG A 442 27.33 80.69 -12.59
CA ARG A 442 28.50 79.96 -13.14
C ARG A 442 29.61 79.66 -12.11
N ARG A 443 29.79 80.52 -11.10
CA ARG A 443 30.79 80.35 -10.03
C ARG A 443 30.35 79.38 -8.93
N GLU A 444 29.05 79.13 -8.83
CA GLU A 444 28.47 78.18 -7.88
C GLU A 444 28.51 76.77 -8.46
N ILE A 445 28.25 76.64 -9.77
CA ILE A 445 28.35 75.38 -10.52
C ILE A 445 29.77 74.80 -10.47
N SER A 446 30.81 75.64 -10.59
CA SER A 446 32.21 75.20 -10.54
C SER A 446 32.68 74.69 -9.16
N LYS A 447 31.88 74.89 -8.10
CA LYS A 447 32.19 74.45 -6.72
C LYS A 447 31.48 73.15 -6.34
N LEU A 448 30.57 72.67 -7.17
CA LEU A 448 29.80 71.46 -6.89
C LEU A 448 30.63 70.22 -7.21
N ASN A 449 30.90 69.40 -6.21
CA ASN A 449 31.63 68.14 -6.37
C ASN A 449 30.77 66.89 -6.08
N SER A 450 29.52 67.09 -5.65
CA SER A 450 28.58 66.00 -5.35
C SER A 450 27.90 65.50 -6.62
N GLY A 451 28.08 64.22 -6.94
CA GLY A 451 27.42 63.57 -8.08
C GLY A 451 25.89 63.65 -8.03
N GLN A 452 25.29 63.71 -6.83
CA GLN A 452 23.85 63.88 -6.64
C GLN A 452 23.37 65.26 -7.07
N GLU A 453 24.05 66.32 -6.65
CA GLU A 453 23.65 67.69 -6.97
C GLU A 453 23.88 67.99 -8.45
N LEU A 454 24.97 67.47 -9.01
CA LEU A 454 25.29 67.61 -10.43
C LEU A 454 24.27 66.86 -11.32
N ALA A 455 23.83 65.66 -10.91
CA ALA A 455 22.80 64.91 -11.64
C ALA A 455 21.41 65.59 -11.59
N GLN A 456 21.03 66.14 -10.44
CA GLN A 456 19.77 66.89 -10.29
C GLN A 456 19.77 68.17 -11.15
N LEU A 457 20.89 68.89 -11.21
CA LEU A 457 21.02 70.07 -12.06
C LEU A 457 20.92 69.74 -13.55
N LEU A 458 21.44 68.58 -13.97
CA LEU A 458 21.31 68.09 -15.35
C LEU A 458 19.88 67.68 -15.70
N GLU A 459 19.12 67.13 -14.74
CA GLU A 459 17.72 66.69 -14.93
C GLU A 459 16.73 67.87 -14.94
N GLU A 460 17.01 68.93 -14.16
CA GLU A 460 16.17 70.14 -14.06
C GLU A 460 16.53 71.22 -15.09
N ALA A 461 17.62 71.05 -15.86
CA ALA A 461 18.06 72.03 -16.86
C ALA A 461 17.11 72.09 -18.06
N VAL A 462 16.72 73.32 -18.42
CA VAL A 462 15.92 73.59 -19.64
C VAL A 462 16.70 73.22 -20.91
N ASP A 463 18.02 73.36 -20.87
CA ASP A 463 18.93 72.92 -21.94
C ASP A 463 20.13 72.17 -21.33
N PRO A 464 20.07 70.82 -21.29
CA PRO A 464 21.14 69.98 -20.75
C PRO A 464 22.46 70.10 -21.51
N SER A 465 22.44 70.38 -22.81
CA SER A 465 23.66 70.46 -23.63
C SER A 465 24.47 71.72 -23.28
N SER A 466 23.80 72.87 -23.13
CA SER A 466 24.44 74.11 -22.69
C SER A 466 25.02 74.03 -21.26
N LEU A 467 24.42 73.22 -20.38
CA LEU A 467 24.93 73.00 -19.02
C LEU A 467 26.13 72.05 -19.00
N GLN A 468 26.16 71.05 -19.89
CA GLN A 468 27.29 70.11 -20.01
C GLN A 468 28.59 70.81 -20.41
N ASP A 469 28.52 71.84 -21.26
CA ASP A 469 29.68 72.65 -21.66
C ASP A 469 30.27 73.51 -20.51
N LEU A 470 29.52 73.68 -19.41
CA LEU A 470 29.94 74.44 -18.23
C LEU A 470 30.53 73.57 -17.11
N LEU A 471 30.45 72.25 -17.23
CA LEU A 471 30.92 71.29 -16.22
C LEU A 471 32.30 70.75 -16.58
N THR A 472 33.15 70.51 -15.58
CA THR A 472 34.44 69.85 -15.82
C THR A 472 34.25 68.37 -16.14
N PRO A 473 35.21 67.70 -16.81
CA PRO A 473 35.15 66.27 -17.09
C PRO A 473 34.97 65.41 -15.82
N GLU A 474 35.57 65.84 -14.70
CA GLU A 474 35.46 65.16 -13.40
C GLU A 474 34.06 65.32 -12.79
N GLN A 475 33.46 66.50 -12.90
CA GLN A 475 32.07 66.76 -12.46
C GLN A 475 31.07 65.97 -13.32
N MET A 476 31.26 65.94 -14.64
CA MET A 476 30.46 65.14 -15.57
C MET A 476 30.54 63.64 -15.26
N GLU A 477 31.74 63.15 -14.95
CA GLU A 477 31.94 61.76 -14.56
C GLU A 477 31.31 61.44 -13.20
N ALA A 478 31.39 62.33 -12.22
CA ALA A 478 30.73 62.18 -10.93
C ALA A 478 29.19 62.14 -11.06
N ALA A 479 28.61 62.97 -11.91
CA ALA A 479 27.18 62.97 -12.22
C ALA A 479 26.74 61.69 -12.93
N ARG A 480 27.50 61.23 -13.94
CA ARG A 480 27.23 59.97 -14.66
C ARG A 480 27.31 58.76 -13.75
N ARG A 481 28.31 58.67 -12.88
CA ARG A 481 28.43 57.58 -11.88
C ARG A 481 27.25 57.56 -10.92
N TYR A 482 26.79 58.72 -10.47
CA TYR A 482 25.61 58.81 -9.61
C TYR A 482 24.33 58.39 -10.36
N GLN A 483 24.11 58.87 -11.58
CA GLN A 483 22.97 58.46 -12.43
C GLN A 483 22.98 56.96 -12.71
N GLN A 484 24.15 56.39 -13.01
CA GLN A 484 24.32 54.96 -13.21
C GLN A 484 24.02 54.17 -11.93
N GLN A 485 24.60 54.55 -10.79
CA GLN A 485 24.37 53.88 -9.51
C GLN A 485 22.89 53.96 -9.08
N MET A 486 22.23 55.09 -9.29
CA MET A 486 20.80 55.26 -9.02
C MET A 486 19.92 54.48 -10.00
N GLY A 487 20.33 54.39 -11.27
CA GLY A 487 19.69 53.54 -12.28
C GLY A 487 19.79 52.06 -11.95
N GLU A 488 20.96 51.59 -11.53
CA GLU A 488 21.19 50.21 -11.08
C GLU A 488 20.41 49.91 -9.79
N GLU A 489 20.40 50.82 -8.82
CA GLU A 489 19.63 50.69 -7.59
C GLU A 489 18.12 50.67 -7.84
N ARG A 490 17.65 51.50 -8.77
CA ARG A 490 16.26 51.50 -9.25
C ARG A 490 15.91 50.16 -9.89
N GLN A 491 16.74 49.70 -10.83
CA GLN A 491 16.51 48.43 -11.52
C GLN A 491 16.50 47.27 -10.52
N ARG A 492 17.39 47.31 -9.51
CA ARG A 492 17.44 46.34 -8.42
C ARG A 492 16.14 46.33 -7.59
N LYS A 493 15.61 47.51 -7.24
CA LYS A 493 14.35 47.64 -6.49
C LYS A 493 13.15 47.15 -7.29
N ILE A 494 13.06 47.53 -8.57
CA ILE A 494 12.01 47.05 -9.49
C ILE A 494 12.08 45.53 -9.60
N HIS A 495 13.26 44.98 -9.86
CA HIS A 495 13.46 43.53 -9.97
C HIS A 495 13.09 42.79 -8.67
N ALA A 496 13.48 43.33 -7.50
CA ALA A 496 13.13 42.74 -6.20
C ALA A 496 11.61 42.75 -5.94
N GLU A 497 10.92 43.84 -6.27
CA GLU A 497 9.46 43.94 -6.10
C GLU A 497 8.71 43.03 -7.08
N VAL A 498 9.17 42.93 -8.33
CA VAL A 498 8.66 41.95 -9.31
C VAL A 498 8.83 40.53 -8.77
N GLN A 499 10.02 40.16 -8.31
CA GLN A 499 10.26 38.82 -7.73
C GLN A 499 9.37 38.52 -6.52
N LYS A 500 9.14 39.52 -5.66
CA LYS A 500 8.25 39.39 -4.50
C LYS A 500 6.80 39.14 -4.91
N ARG A 501 6.27 39.87 -5.89
CA ARG A 501 4.91 39.67 -6.42
C ARG A 501 4.76 38.31 -7.11
N LEU A 502 5.77 37.91 -7.91
CA LEU A 502 5.80 36.59 -8.56
C LEU A 502 5.82 35.45 -7.55
N TYR A 503 6.61 35.57 -6.47
CA TYR A 503 6.65 34.56 -5.41
C TYR A 503 5.30 34.42 -4.71
N SER A 504 4.64 35.55 -4.44
CA SER A 504 3.33 35.59 -3.76
C SER A 504 2.20 35.00 -4.60
N GLN A 505 2.31 35.06 -5.93
CA GLN A 505 1.31 34.56 -6.88
C GLN A 505 1.64 33.18 -7.47
N LYS A 506 2.75 32.56 -7.04
CA LYS A 506 3.19 31.27 -7.58
C LYS A 506 2.18 30.17 -7.28
N LYS A 507 1.45 29.73 -8.30
CA LYS A 507 0.55 28.58 -8.21
C LYS A 507 1.35 27.29 -7.99
N SER A 508 0.94 26.49 -7.01
CA SER A 508 1.52 25.17 -6.76
C SER A 508 1.22 24.22 -7.93
N TYR A 509 2.22 23.45 -8.35
CA TYR A 509 2.01 22.34 -9.28
C TYR A 509 1.27 21.19 -8.57
N ASN A 510 -0.02 21.05 -8.87
CA ASN A 510 -0.93 20.15 -8.15
C ASN A 510 -1.11 18.77 -8.82
N PHE A 511 -0.27 18.44 -9.80
CA PHE A 511 -0.38 17.18 -10.52
C PHE A 511 0.54 16.11 -9.93
N THR A 512 0.06 14.89 -9.89
CA THR A 512 0.85 13.71 -9.51
C THR A 512 0.91 12.77 -10.72
N PRO A 513 2.11 12.54 -11.31
CA PRO A 513 2.27 11.61 -12.40
C PRO A 513 2.07 10.16 -11.91
N MET A 514 1.49 9.33 -12.77
CA MET A 514 1.39 7.90 -12.57
C MET A 514 1.48 7.14 -13.91
N CYS A 515 1.91 5.90 -13.81
CA CYS A 515 1.86 4.94 -14.90
C CYS A 515 0.98 3.76 -14.47
N LYS A 516 0.24 3.19 -15.42
CA LYS A 516 -0.48 1.93 -15.21
C LYS A 516 0.15 0.84 -16.04
N MET A 517 0.04 -0.38 -15.54
CA MET A 517 0.53 -1.56 -16.22
C MET A 517 -0.44 -2.72 -16.01
N ARG A 518 -0.74 -3.44 -17.08
CA ARG A 518 -1.45 -4.71 -16.98
C ARG A 518 -0.45 -5.84 -16.80
N ILE A 519 -0.68 -6.65 -15.79
CA ILE A 519 0.08 -7.88 -15.53
C ILE A 519 -0.85 -9.08 -15.63
N VAL A 520 -0.28 -10.21 -16.05
CA VAL A 520 -0.99 -11.47 -16.22
C VAL A 520 -0.18 -12.63 -15.65
N ASP A 521 -0.88 -13.55 -14.99
CA ASP A 521 -0.31 -14.82 -14.50
C ASP A 521 -0.74 -15.96 -15.45
N SER A 522 -2.04 -16.00 -15.74
CA SER A 522 -2.69 -16.83 -16.76
C SER A 522 -3.56 -15.96 -17.68
N ALA A 523 -4.18 -16.55 -18.71
CA ALA A 523 -5.06 -15.81 -19.62
C ALA A 523 -6.27 -15.15 -18.91
N GLU A 524 -6.76 -15.76 -17.82
CA GLU A 524 -7.91 -15.25 -17.07
C GLU A 524 -7.49 -14.42 -15.85
N ASP A 525 -6.28 -14.64 -15.33
CA ASP A 525 -5.75 -13.95 -14.16
C ASP A 525 -5.05 -12.66 -14.57
N VAL A 526 -5.81 -11.56 -14.52
CA VAL A 526 -5.38 -10.23 -14.94
C VAL A 526 -5.46 -9.23 -13.78
N ALA A 527 -4.43 -8.41 -13.62
CA ALA A 527 -4.43 -7.31 -12.67
C ALA A 527 -3.87 -6.01 -13.27
N MET A 528 -4.29 -4.90 -12.69
CA MET A 528 -3.83 -3.56 -13.03
C MET A 528 -2.93 -3.03 -11.92
N VAL A 529 -1.67 -2.80 -12.23
CA VAL A 529 -0.69 -2.18 -11.33
C VAL A 529 -0.63 -0.69 -11.59
N THR A 530 -0.79 0.13 -10.55
CA THR A 530 -0.56 1.58 -10.59
C THR A 530 0.78 1.92 -9.94
N ILE A 531 1.63 2.64 -10.66
CA ILE A 531 2.92 3.14 -10.19
C ILE A 531 2.83 4.64 -10.08
N TRP A 532 2.91 5.16 -8.85
CA TRP A 532 2.87 6.60 -8.58
C TRP A 532 4.26 7.19 -8.65
N ARG A 533 4.41 8.32 -9.35
CA ARG A 533 5.71 8.99 -9.57
C ARG A 533 6.78 8.00 -10.05
N PRO A 534 6.54 7.29 -11.17
CA PRO A 534 7.51 6.36 -11.70
C PRO A 534 8.81 7.10 -12.02
N ASN A 535 9.95 6.52 -11.63
CA ASN A 535 11.27 6.98 -12.06
C ASN A 535 11.56 6.48 -13.47
N GLU A 536 12.38 7.24 -14.20
CA GLU A 536 12.69 6.95 -15.59
C GLU A 536 13.45 5.62 -15.76
N GLU A 537 14.41 5.34 -14.87
CA GLU A 537 15.17 4.09 -14.84
C GLU A 537 14.26 2.85 -14.74
N LEU A 538 13.21 2.90 -13.90
CA LEU A 538 12.26 1.80 -13.80
C LEU A 538 11.48 1.64 -15.10
N LEU A 539 10.98 2.73 -15.68
CA LEU A 539 10.21 2.66 -16.92
C LEU A 539 11.05 2.15 -18.09
N GLN A 540 12.33 2.50 -18.16
CA GLN A 540 13.26 1.99 -19.18
C GLN A 540 13.55 0.49 -19.01
N GLY A 541 13.52 -0.02 -17.78
CA GLY A 541 13.73 -1.44 -17.47
C GLY A 541 12.51 -2.34 -17.65
N LEU A 542 11.33 -1.79 -17.93
CA LEU A 542 10.08 -2.54 -18.09
C LEU A 542 9.63 -2.54 -19.56
N SER A 543 9.30 -3.70 -20.09
CA SER A 543 8.75 -3.87 -21.44
C SER A 543 7.56 -4.84 -21.46
N GLU A 544 6.69 -4.69 -22.47
CA GLU A 544 5.62 -5.65 -22.72
C GLU A 544 6.24 -7.01 -23.12
N GLY A 545 5.67 -8.11 -22.61
CA GLY A 545 6.21 -9.48 -22.75
C GLY A 545 7.24 -9.89 -21.70
N LEU A 546 7.71 -8.97 -20.85
CA LEU A 546 8.70 -9.28 -19.82
C LEU A 546 8.08 -10.09 -18.67
N ALA A 547 8.67 -11.24 -18.37
CA ALA A 547 8.40 -11.99 -17.15
C ALA A 547 9.16 -11.38 -15.96
N VAL A 548 8.49 -11.15 -14.83
CA VAL A 548 9.03 -10.41 -13.69
C VAL A 548 8.51 -10.96 -12.37
N ASN A 549 9.38 -11.00 -11.35
CA ASN A 549 8.90 -11.09 -9.97
C ASN A 549 8.65 -9.69 -9.43
N ILE A 550 7.45 -9.46 -8.90
CA ILE A 550 7.10 -8.20 -8.27
C ILE A 550 6.87 -8.47 -6.79
N ASN A 551 7.64 -7.79 -5.96
CA ASN A 551 7.58 -7.96 -4.51
C ASN A 551 6.86 -6.78 -3.84
N TYR A 552 6.14 -7.02 -2.75
CA TYR A 552 5.52 -6.00 -1.88
C TYR A 552 4.57 -5.02 -2.59
N LEU A 553 3.64 -5.52 -3.40
CA LEU A 553 2.53 -4.72 -3.97
C LEU A 553 1.41 -4.52 -2.94
N GLN A 554 0.66 -3.43 -3.03
CA GLN A 554 -0.52 -3.22 -2.19
C GLN A 554 -1.79 -3.61 -2.95
N ALA A 555 -2.62 -4.48 -2.38
CA ALA A 555 -3.93 -4.79 -2.94
C ALA A 555 -4.96 -3.69 -2.61
N ASN A 556 -5.74 -3.25 -3.61
CA ASN A 556 -6.71 -2.15 -3.50
C ASN A 556 -8.08 -2.54 -4.07
N GLY A 557 -8.51 -3.77 -3.85
CA GLY A 557 -9.78 -4.29 -4.33
C GLY A 557 -9.78 -4.64 -5.82
N SER A 558 -10.97 -4.64 -6.41
CA SER A 558 -11.20 -4.88 -7.82
C SER A 558 -12.04 -3.76 -8.42
N ARG A 559 -11.79 -3.42 -9.69
CA ARG A 559 -12.54 -2.44 -10.45
C ARG A 559 -12.96 -3.08 -11.77
N GLN A 560 -14.27 -3.12 -12.04
CA GLN A 560 -14.84 -3.77 -13.23
C GLN A 560 -14.33 -5.22 -13.41
N GLY A 561 -14.26 -5.98 -12.31
CA GLY A 561 -13.77 -7.37 -12.31
C GLY A 561 -12.24 -7.51 -12.30
N THR A 562 -11.47 -6.46 -12.63
CA THR A 562 -9.99 -6.52 -12.63
C THR A 562 -9.39 -6.10 -11.30
N MET A 563 -8.54 -6.94 -10.72
CA MET A 563 -7.82 -6.65 -9.48
C MET A 563 -6.91 -5.42 -9.62
N GLN A 564 -6.94 -4.54 -8.61
CA GLN A 564 -6.14 -3.31 -8.59
C GLN A 564 -5.00 -3.45 -7.58
N LEU A 565 -3.77 -3.31 -8.06
CA LEU A 565 -2.55 -3.34 -7.27
C LEU A 565 -1.85 -1.98 -7.37
N THR A 566 -1.14 -1.59 -6.31
CA THR A 566 -0.37 -0.34 -6.29
C THR A 566 1.05 -0.61 -5.84
N ALA A 567 2.03 -0.07 -6.59
CA ALA A 567 3.43 -0.08 -6.19
C ALA A 567 3.67 0.90 -5.03
N SER A 568 4.48 0.47 -4.07
CA SER A 568 4.90 1.25 -2.91
C SER A 568 6.42 1.47 -2.96
N LYS A 569 6.96 2.22 -1.98
CA LYS A 569 8.41 2.39 -1.82
C LYS A 569 9.16 1.09 -1.53
N LEU A 570 8.46 0.04 -1.06
CA LEU A 570 9.02 -1.28 -0.79
C LEU A 570 8.98 -2.18 -2.03
N THR A 571 8.22 -1.78 -3.05
CA THR A 571 8.06 -2.56 -4.27
C THR A 571 9.36 -2.54 -5.07
N HIS A 572 9.82 -3.72 -5.43
CA HIS A 572 10.94 -3.90 -6.34
C HIS A 572 10.60 -4.98 -7.37
N TRP A 573 11.29 -4.88 -8.50
CA TRP A 573 11.00 -5.59 -9.73
C TRP A 573 12.23 -6.40 -10.10
N GLU A 574 12.07 -7.71 -10.26
CA GLU A 574 13.15 -8.62 -10.60
C GLU A 574 12.84 -9.30 -11.94
N PRO A 575 13.38 -8.79 -13.06
CA PRO A 575 13.21 -9.39 -14.37
C PRO A 575 13.70 -10.85 -14.38
N LEU A 576 12.91 -11.75 -14.96
CA LEU A 576 13.25 -13.16 -15.16
C LEU A 576 13.84 -13.33 -16.56
N LEU A 577 15.16 -13.53 -16.63
CA LEU A 577 15.89 -13.67 -17.89
C LEU A 577 16.28 -15.14 -18.15
N GLY A 578 16.26 -15.54 -19.42
CA GLY A 578 16.73 -16.87 -19.87
C GLY A 578 15.95 -18.03 -19.27
N SER A 579 16.65 -19.08 -18.83
CA SER A 579 16.08 -20.33 -18.30
C SER A 579 15.29 -20.18 -16.98
N SER A 580 15.29 -18.98 -16.38
CA SER A 580 14.52 -18.67 -15.18
C SER A 580 13.08 -18.23 -15.45
N ALA A 581 12.76 -17.90 -16.72
CA ALA A 581 11.42 -17.56 -17.13
C ALA A 581 10.52 -18.81 -17.19
N PRO A 582 9.25 -18.73 -16.76
CA PRO A 582 8.28 -19.80 -16.94
C PRO A 582 8.23 -20.27 -18.40
N GLN A 583 8.14 -21.58 -18.64
CA GLN A 583 8.10 -22.14 -20.00
C GLN A 583 6.77 -21.84 -20.74
N ASN A 584 5.68 -21.63 -19.99
CA ASN A 584 4.36 -21.34 -20.52
C ASN A 584 3.96 -19.90 -20.16
N LEU A 585 4.58 -18.93 -20.83
CA LEU A 585 4.16 -17.53 -20.71
C LEU A 585 2.92 -17.29 -21.59
N PRO A 586 1.91 -16.55 -21.10
CA PRO A 586 0.79 -16.14 -21.94
C PRO A 586 1.31 -15.29 -23.11
N ASP A 587 0.78 -15.54 -24.30
CA ASP A 587 1.02 -14.66 -25.45
C ASP A 587 0.35 -13.31 -25.19
N VAL A 588 1.17 -12.28 -25.09
CA VAL A 588 0.74 -10.90 -24.85
C VAL A 588 1.11 -9.99 -26.00
N THR A 589 1.40 -10.53 -27.18
CA THR A 589 1.68 -9.72 -28.38
C THR A 589 0.51 -8.80 -28.72
N ARG A 590 0.80 -7.68 -29.37
CA ARG A 590 -0.21 -6.72 -29.83
C ARG A 590 -0.51 -6.96 -31.30
N THR A 591 -1.77 -6.87 -31.66
CA THR A 591 -2.24 -6.95 -33.03
C THR A 591 -3.19 -5.80 -33.35
N ALA A 592 -3.09 -5.24 -34.55
CA ALA A 592 -4.08 -4.29 -35.04
C ALA A 592 -5.37 -5.05 -35.40
N THR A 593 -6.49 -4.66 -34.79
CA THR A 593 -7.79 -5.27 -35.04
C THR A 593 -8.39 -4.69 -36.31
N ALA A 594 -8.61 -5.55 -37.31
CA ALA A 594 -9.26 -5.15 -38.55
C ALA A 594 -10.73 -4.75 -38.30
N LEU A 595 -11.20 -3.68 -38.95
CA LEU A 595 -12.54 -3.13 -38.70
C LEU A 595 -13.66 -4.10 -39.10
N CYS A 596 -13.42 -4.97 -40.08
CA CYS A 596 -14.35 -6.02 -40.50
C CYS A 596 -14.66 -7.06 -39.40
N LEU A 597 -13.81 -7.20 -38.38
CA LEU A 597 -14.02 -8.17 -37.30
C LEU A 597 -15.14 -7.74 -36.34
N PHE A 598 -15.55 -6.47 -36.34
CA PHE A 598 -16.52 -5.91 -35.40
C PHE A 598 -18.00 -6.17 -35.75
N SER A 599 -18.28 -7.36 -36.28
CA SER A 599 -19.65 -7.83 -36.53
C SER A 599 -20.43 -8.07 -35.22
N PRO A 600 -21.78 -8.08 -35.25
CA PRO A 600 -22.60 -8.46 -34.09
C PRO A 600 -22.24 -9.89 -33.65
N GLY A 601 -21.48 -10.01 -32.54
CA GLY A 601 -20.90 -11.28 -32.08
C GLY A 601 -19.42 -11.20 -31.69
N TYR A 602 -18.72 -10.11 -32.04
CA TYR A 602 -17.34 -9.90 -31.60
C TYR A 602 -17.26 -9.57 -30.09
N ASN A 603 -16.90 -10.58 -29.29
CA ASN A 603 -16.69 -10.47 -27.84
C ASN A 603 -15.22 -10.72 -27.43
N ARG A 604 -14.28 -10.64 -28.37
CA ARG A 604 -12.94 -11.25 -28.24
C ARG A 604 -11.79 -10.26 -28.07
N ALA A 605 -12.06 -9.02 -27.67
CA ALA A 605 -10.99 -8.05 -27.42
C ALA A 605 -10.27 -8.41 -26.12
N ASP A 606 -8.98 -8.74 -26.21
CA ASP A 606 -8.14 -9.00 -25.04
C ASP A 606 -8.26 -7.83 -24.06
N TYR A 607 -8.67 -8.16 -22.83
CA TYR A 607 -8.85 -7.21 -21.75
C TYR A 607 -9.86 -6.07 -22.03
N GLY A 608 -10.73 -6.22 -23.03
CA GLY A 608 -11.64 -5.17 -23.46
C GLY A 608 -10.96 -3.98 -24.14
N GLU A 609 -9.79 -4.20 -24.76
CA GLU A 609 -9.00 -3.17 -25.44
C GLU A 609 -8.72 -3.54 -26.89
N VAL A 610 -8.66 -2.52 -27.76
CA VAL A 610 -8.36 -2.69 -29.18
C VAL A 610 -7.33 -1.67 -29.66
N ASP A 611 -6.43 -2.12 -30.53
CA ASP A 611 -5.53 -1.27 -31.32
C ASP A 611 -6.05 -1.31 -32.76
N LEU A 612 -6.24 -0.17 -33.43
CA LEU A 612 -6.86 -0.13 -34.77
C LEU A 612 -6.36 1.04 -35.61
N VAL A 613 -6.59 0.95 -36.92
CA VAL A 613 -6.24 1.99 -37.90
C VAL A 613 -7.43 2.24 -38.82
N GLY A 614 -7.75 3.50 -39.07
CA GLY A 614 -8.81 3.89 -40.01
C GLY A 614 -8.67 5.33 -40.47
N VAL A 615 -9.42 5.68 -41.52
CA VAL A 615 -9.48 7.04 -42.07
C VAL A 615 -10.61 7.82 -41.40
N VAL A 616 -10.32 9.00 -40.87
CA VAL A 616 -11.35 9.92 -40.36
C VAL A 616 -12.17 10.45 -41.52
N PHE A 617 -13.49 10.23 -41.49
CA PHE A 617 -14.38 10.74 -42.56
C PHE A 617 -15.49 11.68 -42.06
N ARG A 618 -15.72 11.72 -40.74
CA ARG A 618 -16.68 12.62 -40.12
C ARG A 618 -16.39 12.81 -38.62
N VAL A 619 -16.48 14.04 -38.15
CA VAL A 619 -16.45 14.38 -36.71
C VAL A 619 -17.75 15.06 -36.29
N ASN A 620 -18.47 14.44 -35.36
CA ASN A 620 -19.64 15.05 -34.75
C ASN A 620 -19.26 15.65 -33.39
N ILE A 621 -19.10 16.98 -33.37
CA ILE A 621 -18.71 17.74 -32.18
C ILE A 621 -19.80 17.66 -31.09
N SER A 622 -21.08 17.76 -31.47
CA SER A 622 -22.21 17.76 -30.52
C SER A 622 -22.29 16.45 -29.73
N CYS A 623 -22.06 15.32 -30.40
CA CYS A 623 -22.06 14.00 -29.79
C CYS A 623 -20.65 13.56 -29.36
N GLN A 624 -19.60 14.37 -29.55
CA GLN A 624 -18.20 14.02 -29.27
C GLN A 624 -17.78 12.67 -29.90
N LEU A 625 -18.22 12.44 -31.14
CA LEU A 625 -17.94 11.21 -31.90
C LEU A 625 -17.04 11.48 -33.10
N ILE A 626 -16.10 10.58 -33.34
CA ILE A 626 -15.28 10.54 -34.55
C ILE A 626 -15.60 9.23 -35.28
N TYR A 627 -15.91 9.31 -36.56
CA TYR A 627 -16.16 8.13 -37.38
C TYR A 627 -14.94 7.81 -38.23
N LEU A 628 -14.53 6.55 -38.20
CA LEU A 628 -13.45 6.01 -39.02
C LEU A 628 -13.98 4.98 -40.01
N VAL A 629 -13.33 4.89 -41.16
CA VAL A 629 -13.59 3.89 -42.19
C VAL A 629 -12.30 3.19 -42.62
N ASP A 630 -12.36 1.91 -42.98
CA ASP A 630 -11.25 1.20 -43.64
C ASP A 630 -11.38 1.19 -45.17
N HIS A 631 -10.40 0.58 -45.87
CA HIS A 631 -10.41 0.44 -47.33
C HIS A 631 -11.56 -0.43 -47.87
N CYS A 632 -12.26 -1.17 -47.01
CA CYS A 632 -13.39 -2.04 -47.35
C CYS A 632 -14.75 -1.38 -47.04
N GLY A 633 -14.78 -0.13 -46.56
CA GLY A 633 -16.00 0.57 -46.19
C GLY A 633 -16.58 0.20 -44.82
N ASN A 634 -15.84 -0.53 -43.98
CA ASN A 634 -16.29 -0.85 -42.62
C ASN A 634 -16.13 0.38 -41.72
N ILE A 635 -17.19 0.70 -40.95
CA ILE A 635 -17.24 1.92 -40.14
C ILE A 635 -17.20 1.60 -38.64
N ILE A 636 -16.42 2.40 -37.92
CA ILE A 636 -16.33 2.38 -36.46
C ILE A 636 -16.47 3.79 -35.88
N SER A 637 -17.03 3.89 -34.68
CA SER A 637 -17.22 5.15 -33.96
C SER A 637 -16.34 5.23 -32.72
N LEU A 638 -15.70 6.40 -32.53
CA LEU A 638 -14.89 6.71 -31.37
C LEU A 638 -15.57 7.78 -30.52
N LYS A 639 -15.76 7.51 -29.24
CA LYS A 639 -16.30 8.49 -28.28
C LYS A 639 -15.18 9.14 -27.49
N VAL A 640 -15.05 10.46 -27.60
CA VAL A 640 -14.03 11.25 -26.88
C VAL A 640 -14.68 12.06 -25.77
N TRP A 641 -14.71 11.52 -24.56
CA TRP A 641 -15.25 12.22 -23.39
C TRP A 641 -14.42 13.47 -23.06
N GLY A 642 -15.08 14.60 -22.81
CA GLY A 642 -14.45 15.92 -22.70
C GLY A 642 -14.25 16.63 -24.05
N GLY A 643 -14.50 15.93 -25.16
CA GLY A 643 -14.42 16.46 -26.51
C GLY A 643 -12.99 16.53 -27.05
N VAL A 644 -12.91 16.52 -28.39
CA VAL A 644 -11.65 16.51 -29.16
C VAL A 644 -10.72 17.67 -28.77
N LYS A 645 -11.30 18.85 -28.50
CA LYS A 645 -10.56 20.07 -28.17
C LYS A 645 -9.84 19.99 -26.82
N GLU A 646 -10.55 19.57 -25.78
CA GLU A 646 -9.97 19.49 -24.42
C GLU A 646 -8.91 18.39 -24.32
N CYS A 647 -9.09 17.29 -25.06
CA CYS A 647 -8.12 16.21 -25.12
C CYS A 647 -6.90 16.50 -26.02
N GLY A 648 -6.95 17.57 -26.83
CA GLY A 648 -5.85 17.99 -27.70
C GLY A 648 -5.68 17.12 -28.96
N TYR A 649 -6.79 16.72 -29.57
CA TYR A 649 -6.80 15.87 -30.76
C TYR A 649 -7.27 16.59 -32.04
N GLU A 650 -7.48 17.91 -32.04
CA GLU A 650 -8.13 18.63 -33.16
C GLU A 650 -7.43 18.43 -34.51
N GLU A 651 -6.10 18.48 -34.50
CA GLU A 651 -5.28 18.31 -35.71
C GLU A 651 -5.33 16.87 -36.27
N MET A 652 -5.63 15.89 -35.41
CA MET A 652 -5.63 14.47 -35.77
C MET A 652 -6.99 13.97 -36.26
N THR A 653 -8.03 14.77 -36.08
CA THR A 653 -9.42 14.42 -36.43
C THR A 653 -9.91 15.20 -37.65
N LYS A 654 -9.02 15.60 -38.55
CA LYS A 654 -9.39 16.21 -39.83
C LYS A 654 -9.82 15.14 -40.81
N ASP A 655 -10.82 15.44 -41.64
CA ASP A 655 -11.31 14.52 -42.66
C ASP A 655 -10.18 14.09 -43.61
N GLY A 656 -10.17 12.82 -44.00
CA GLY A 656 -9.12 12.19 -44.79
C GLY A 656 -7.85 11.81 -44.02
N THR A 657 -7.75 12.12 -42.73
CA THR A 657 -6.57 11.77 -41.92
C THR A 657 -6.59 10.28 -41.54
N ILE A 658 -5.48 9.58 -41.76
CA ILE A 658 -5.31 8.21 -41.26
C ILE A 658 -4.95 8.26 -39.78
N LEU A 659 -5.84 7.74 -38.95
CA LEU A 659 -5.73 7.75 -37.49
C LEU A 659 -5.41 6.35 -36.98
N CYS A 660 -4.35 6.24 -36.18
CA CYS A 660 -3.99 5.04 -35.45
C CYS A 660 -4.39 5.19 -33.98
N ILE A 661 -5.00 4.14 -33.43
CA ILE A 661 -5.48 4.10 -32.06
C ILE A 661 -4.78 2.96 -31.35
N ARG A 662 -4.30 3.25 -30.15
CA ARG A 662 -3.76 2.26 -29.22
C ARG A 662 -4.52 2.32 -27.91
N ASN A 663 -4.81 1.16 -27.32
CA ASN A 663 -5.56 1.01 -26.07
C ASN A 663 -6.96 1.67 -26.13
N GLY A 664 -7.67 1.51 -27.25
CA GLY A 664 -9.07 1.92 -27.34
C GLY A 664 -9.94 1.04 -26.46
N SER A 665 -10.80 1.62 -25.61
CA SER A 665 -11.67 0.82 -24.73
C SER A 665 -12.88 0.31 -25.52
N TRP A 666 -12.93 -1.00 -25.74
CA TRP A 666 -14.04 -1.67 -26.44
C TRP A 666 -15.33 -1.63 -25.60
N ARG A 667 -16.45 -1.22 -26.21
CA ARG A 667 -17.76 -1.16 -25.54
C ARG A 667 -18.90 -1.84 -26.29
N GLY A 668 -18.60 -2.60 -27.34
CA GLY A 668 -19.63 -3.22 -28.18
C GLY A 668 -20.16 -2.24 -29.23
N HIS A 669 -21.48 -2.20 -29.44
CA HIS A 669 -22.12 -1.43 -30.51
C HIS A 669 -22.91 -0.23 -29.97
N SER A 670 -22.68 0.96 -30.53
CA SER A 670 -23.47 2.17 -30.25
C SER A 670 -24.86 2.03 -30.85
N GLY A 671 -25.90 1.95 -30.02
CA GLY A 671 -27.29 1.81 -30.48
C GLY A 671 -27.52 0.61 -31.39
N GLY A 672 -26.67 -0.42 -31.29
CA GLY A 672 -26.75 -1.68 -32.07
C GLY A 672 -26.23 -1.64 -33.51
N ARG A 673 -25.69 -0.52 -34.03
CA ARG A 673 -25.37 -0.39 -35.47
C ARG A 673 -23.88 -0.33 -35.80
N PHE A 674 -23.18 0.61 -35.18
CA PHE A 674 -21.74 0.77 -35.37
C PHE A 674 -21.01 0.37 -34.11
N CYS A 675 -19.87 -0.26 -34.30
CA CYS A 675 -18.94 -0.49 -33.22
C CYS A 675 -18.57 0.83 -32.51
N LEU A 676 -18.47 0.78 -31.17
CA LEU A 676 -18.12 1.90 -30.31
C LEU A 676 -16.84 1.62 -29.51
N VAL A 677 -15.86 2.51 -29.68
CA VAL A 677 -14.63 2.52 -28.90
C VAL A 677 -14.57 3.82 -28.09
N HIS A 678 -14.36 3.71 -26.79
CA HIS A 678 -14.16 4.86 -25.92
C HIS A 678 -12.69 5.26 -25.91
N VAL A 679 -12.44 6.55 -26.13
CA VAL A 679 -11.15 7.18 -25.86
C VAL A 679 -11.10 7.50 -24.38
N THR A 680 -10.16 6.87 -23.69
CA THR A 680 -9.89 7.03 -22.26
C THR A 680 -8.56 7.72 -22.05
N GLU A 681 -8.21 8.01 -20.80
CA GLU A 681 -6.92 8.58 -20.44
C GLU A 681 -5.75 7.59 -20.66
N LEU A 682 -6.03 6.33 -21.00
CA LEU A 682 -5.04 5.30 -21.38
C LEU A 682 -4.88 5.16 -22.90
N THR A 683 -5.80 5.74 -23.67
CA THR A 683 -5.86 5.65 -25.13
C THR A 683 -4.88 6.62 -25.77
N VAL A 684 -4.15 6.15 -26.78
CA VAL A 684 -3.23 6.98 -27.56
C VAL A 684 -3.76 7.07 -28.99
N LEU A 685 -3.97 8.31 -29.45
CA LEU A 685 -4.27 8.63 -30.84
C LEU A 685 -3.03 9.22 -31.51
N SER A 686 -2.66 8.70 -32.68
CA SER A 686 -1.52 9.20 -33.47
C SER A 686 -1.76 9.04 -34.98
N CYS A 687 -1.28 9.99 -35.77
CA CYS A 687 -1.18 9.85 -37.23
C CYS A 687 0.18 9.26 -37.67
N ALA A 688 1.14 9.19 -36.75
CA ALA A 688 2.46 8.61 -36.94
C ALA A 688 2.72 7.60 -35.80
N PRO A 689 2.24 6.35 -35.91
CA PRO A 689 2.44 5.35 -34.88
C PRO A 689 3.93 4.98 -34.78
N ARG A 690 4.37 4.60 -33.58
CA ARG A 690 5.74 4.08 -33.36
C ARG A 690 5.80 2.55 -33.28
N MET A 691 4.64 1.90 -33.14
CA MET A 691 4.57 0.46 -32.89
C MET A 691 4.51 -0.32 -34.20
N PRO A 692 5.26 -1.43 -34.33
CA PRO A 692 5.34 -2.20 -35.59
C PRO A 692 3.98 -2.63 -36.13
N HIS A 693 3.13 -3.24 -35.30
CA HIS A 693 1.82 -3.74 -35.72
C HIS A 693 0.88 -2.63 -36.24
N LEU A 694 0.99 -1.41 -35.71
CA LEU A 694 0.22 -0.25 -36.19
C LEU A 694 0.84 0.38 -37.43
N LEU A 695 2.18 0.36 -37.55
CA LEU A 695 2.88 0.82 -38.77
C LEU A 695 2.52 -0.06 -39.96
N GLU A 696 2.56 -1.38 -39.79
CA GLU A 696 2.19 -2.36 -40.81
C GLU A 696 0.72 -2.19 -41.22
N ALA A 697 -0.21 -2.10 -40.25
CA ALA A 697 -1.62 -1.86 -40.53
C ALA A 697 -1.88 -0.51 -41.21
N GLN A 698 -1.15 0.54 -40.82
CA GLN A 698 -1.25 1.85 -41.45
C GLN A 698 -0.74 1.83 -42.89
N GLN A 699 0.38 1.16 -43.14
CA GLN A 699 0.95 1.04 -44.48
C GLN A 699 0.01 0.24 -45.39
N HIS A 700 -0.48 -0.90 -44.91
CA HIS A 700 -1.49 -1.70 -45.62
C HIS A 700 -2.73 -0.88 -45.98
N LEU A 701 -3.25 -0.09 -45.03
CA LEU A 701 -4.41 0.76 -45.30
C LEU A 701 -4.11 1.81 -46.38
N LYS A 702 -2.94 2.47 -46.33
CA LYS A 702 -2.52 3.44 -47.36
C LYS A 702 -2.44 2.81 -48.75
N ASP A 703 -1.82 1.64 -48.83
CA ASP A 703 -1.61 0.94 -50.11
C ASP A 703 -2.91 0.39 -50.70
N SER A 704 -3.90 0.10 -49.85
CA SER A 704 -5.20 -0.43 -50.26
C SER A 704 -6.20 0.63 -50.72
N ILE A 705 -6.00 1.90 -50.35
CA ILE A 705 -6.90 3.00 -50.74
C ILE A 705 -6.59 3.44 -52.17
N LYS A 706 -7.50 3.18 -53.10
CA LYS A 706 -7.39 3.62 -54.50
C LYS A 706 -7.62 5.13 -54.67
N ASP A 707 -8.74 5.61 -54.12
CA ASP A 707 -9.12 7.02 -54.13
C ASP A 707 -9.72 7.40 -52.77
N MET A 708 -9.07 8.33 -52.09
CA MET A 708 -9.49 8.80 -50.76
C MET A 708 -10.84 9.54 -50.83
N GLN A 709 -11.07 10.37 -51.84
CA GLN A 709 -12.28 11.18 -51.90
C GLN A 709 -13.52 10.32 -52.16
N VAL A 710 -13.39 9.30 -53.03
CA VAL A 710 -14.45 8.33 -53.28
C VAL A 710 -14.81 7.57 -52.00
N LEU A 711 -13.80 7.05 -51.29
CA LEU A 711 -14.01 6.32 -50.03
C LEU A 711 -14.75 7.18 -49.00
N LEU A 712 -14.31 8.44 -48.83
CA LEU A 712 -14.93 9.37 -47.88
C LEU A 712 -16.37 9.70 -48.27
N HIS A 713 -16.66 9.87 -49.57
CA HIS A 713 -18.01 10.14 -50.07
C HIS A 713 -18.95 8.95 -49.83
N GLU A 714 -18.51 7.74 -50.18
CA GLU A 714 -19.28 6.51 -49.98
C GLU A 714 -19.56 6.25 -48.50
N ALA A 715 -18.56 6.44 -47.63
CA ALA A 715 -18.70 6.28 -46.18
C ALA A 715 -19.70 7.29 -45.59
N ASN A 716 -19.64 8.55 -46.03
CA ASN A 716 -20.60 9.59 -45.63
C ASN A 716 -22.02 9.25 -46.09
N SER A 717 -22.19 8.86 -47.36
CA SER A 717 -23.50 8.46 -47.90
C SER A 717 -24.09 7.26 -47.15
N PHE A 718 -23.26 6.26 -46.82
CA PHE A 718 -23.69 5.10 -46.04
C PHE A 718 -24.11 5.50 -44.62
N LEU A 719 -23.34 6.36 -43.97
CA LEU A 719 -23.66 6.84 -42.63
C LEU A 719 -24.97 7.64 -42.59
N ASP A 720 -25.21 8.50 -43.58
CA ASP A 720 -26.43 9.30 -43.70
C ASP A 720 -27.67 8.40 -43.92
N LYS A 721 -27.59 7.44 -44.85
CA LYS A 721 -28.66 6.45 -45.07
C LYS A 721 -29.03 5.69 -43.79
N GLN A 722 -28.04 5.37 -42.97
CA GLN A 722 -28.27 4.69 -41.69
C GLN A 722 -29.01 5.60 -40.70
N PHE A 723 -28.65 6.89 -40.60
CA PHE A 723 -29.37 7.84 -39.74
C PHE A 723 -30.80 8.08 -40.24
N ASP A 724 -31.01 8.18 -41.55
CA ASP A 724 -32.33 8.40 -42.16
C ASP A 724 -33.27 7.20 -41.97
N GLN A 725 -32.77 5.97 -42.10
CA GLN A 725 -33.56 4.76 -41.78
C GLN A 725 -34.06 4.75 -40.32
N ARG A 726 -33.34 5.39 -39.38
CA ARG A 726 -33.80 5.55 -38.00
C ARG A 726 -34.90 6.60 -37.87
N ALA A 727 -34.76 7.74 -38.56
CA ALA A 727 -35.82 8.75 -38.58
C ALA A 727 -37.11 8.16 -39.16
N PHE A 728 -36.99 7.31 -40.19
CA PHE A 728 -38.13 6.60 -40.78
C PHE A 728 -38.73 5.52 -39.87
N GLN A 729 -37.91 4.71 -39.18
CA GLN A 729 -38.39 3.69 -38.23
C GLN A 729 -39.01 4.31 -36.96
N VAL A 730 -38.44 5.39 -36.42
CA VAL A 730 -39.00 6.09 -35.25
C VAL A 730 -40.30 6.82 -35.60
N ASN A 731 -40.42 7.36 -36.82
CA ASN A 731 -41.66 7.95 -37.31
C ASN A 731 -42.75 6.89 -37.56
N ASN A 732 -42.38 5.70 -38.06
CA ASN A 732 -43.35 4.60 -38.21
C ASN A 732 -43.76 3.98 -36.86
N GLU A 733 -42.83 3.83 -35.90
CA GLU A 733 -43.18 3.38 -34.55
C GLU A 733 -44.04 4.40 -33.80
N SER A 734 -43.93 5.71 -34.08
CA SER A 734 -44.81 6.72 -33.49
C SER A 734 -46.18 6.81 -34.15
N VAL A 735 -46.32 6.34 -35.40
CA VAL A 735 -47.63 6.14 -36.07
C VAL A 735 -48.29 4.83 -35.62
N GLU A 736 -47.54 3.76 -35.33
CA GLU A 736 -48.09 2.51 -34.80
C GLU A 736 -48.37 2.54 -33.28
N LYS A 737 -47.65 3.37 -32.50
CA LYS A 737 -47.88 3.52 -31.04
C LYS A 737 -49.09 4.41 -30.69
N GLN A 738 -49.84 4.93 -31.65
CA GLN A 738 -51.18 5.50 -31.40
C GLN A 738 -52.30 4.45 -31.34
N ASN A 739 -52.06 3.18 -31.69
CA ASN A 739 -53.11 2.17 -31.76
C ASN A 739 -53.09 1.05 -30.71
N HIS A 740 -52.13 1.01 -29.78
CA HIS A 740 -52.21 0.07 -28.66
C HIS A 740 -51.68 0.69 -27.35
N SER A 741 -52.61 1.25 -26.58
CA SER A 741 -52.41 1.56 -25.16
C SER A 741 -52.95 0.40 -24.32
N THR A 742 -52.09 -0.22 -23.49
CA THR A 742 -52.43 -0.72 -22.14
C THR A 742 -51.17 -1.27 -21.43
N SER A 743 -50.87 -0.69 -20.25
CA SER A 743 -50.29 -1.27 -19.01
C SER A 743 -49.10 -2.26 -19.08
N LEU A 744 -48.00 -2.19 -18.29
CA LEU A 744 -47.67 -1.57 -17.00
C LEU A 744 -46.13 -1.70 -16.75
N VAL A 745 -45.57 -0.66 -16.11
CA VAL A 745 -44.47 -0.62 -15.10
C VAL A 745 -43.03 -1.00 -15.48
N SER A 746 -42.16 0.01 -15.52
CA SER A 746 -40.77 -0.10 -15.07
C SER A 746 -40.30 1.18 -14.40
N ALA A 747 -39.63 1.00 -13.25
CA ALA A 747 -39.18 2.01 -12.31
C ALA A 747 -38.14 3.00 -12.88
N GLU A 748 -38.17 4.19 -12.30
CA GLU A 748 -37.45 5.41 -12.63
C GLU A 748 -35.98 5.36 -12.20
N ASP A 749 -35.10 5.96 -13.02
CA ASP A 749 -33.94 6.67 -12.50
C ASP A 749 -33.70 7.95 -13.31
N ASN A 750 -33.58 9.04 -12.56
CA ASN A 750 -33.74 10.43 -12.98
C ASN A 750 -32.51 11.00 -13.71
N ILE A 751 -32.71 11.58 -14.90
CA ILE A 751 -31.83 12.61 -15.45
C ILE A 751 -32.67 13.81 -15.87
N VAL A 752 -32.42 14.91 -15.17
CA VAL A 752 -33.05 16.23 -15.30
C VAL A 752 -32.81 16.81 -16.70
N ASN A 753 -33.90 17.10 -17.39
CA ASN A 753 -33.95 17.71 -18.71
C ASN A 753 -34.15 19.23 -18.54
N ILE A 754 -33.15 20.05 -18.89
CA ILE A 754 -33.30 21.51 -18.96
C ILE A 754 -33.30 21.90 -20.44
N GLN A 755 -34.50 22.12 -20.99
CA GLN A 755 -34.71 22.76 -22.28
C GLN A 755 -34.62 24.28 -22.10
N GLY A 756 -33.58 24.90 -22.66
CA GLY A 756 -33.51 26.34 -22.91
C GLY A 756 -33.59 26.60 -24.40
N LYS A 757 -34.72 27.15 -24.87
CA LYS A 757 -34.90 27.61 -26.26
C LYS A 757 -34.10 28.90 -26.50
N CYS A 758 -33.27 28.92 -27.55
CA CYS A 758 -32.76 30.17 -28.14
C CYS A 758 -33.07 30.18 -29.63
N ASN A 759 -33.99 31.06 -30.03
CA ASN A 759 -34.24 31.47 -31.41
C ASN A 759 -33.06 32.32 -31.90
N VAL A 760 -32.48 31.98 -33.06
CA VAL A 760 -31.61 32.88 -33.80
C VAL A 760 -32.24 33.13 -35.17
N LYS A 761 -32.60 34.40 -35.41
CA LYS A 761 -33.02 34.92 -36.71
C LYS A 761 -31.80 35.13 -37.60
N SER A 762 -31.97 34.82 -38.87
CA SER A 762 -31.13 35.15 -40.01
C SER A 762 -30.90 36.66 -40.15
N GLY A 763 -29.66 37.04 -40.48
CA GLY A 763 -29.26 38.40 -40.83
C GLY A 763 -28.06 38.39 -41.77
N ASP A 764 -28.12 39.25 -42.78
CA ASP A 764 -27.47 39.20 -44.08
C ASP A 764 -25.94 39.29 -44.15
N VAL A 765 -25.43 38.66 -45.22
CA VAL A 765 -24.07 38.76 -45.73
C VAL A 765 -23.89 40.08 -46.50
N LYS A 766 -22.88 40.87 -46.13
CA LYS A 766 -22.25 41.84 -47.03
C LYS A 766 -20.77 41.52 -47.20
N LYS A 767 -20.38 41.38 -48.47
CA LYS A 767 -19.00 41.32 -48.96
C LYS A 767 -18.29 42.65 -48.74
N SER A 768 -17.01 42.59 -48.38
CA SER A 768 -16.03 43.62 -48.73
C SER A 768 -14.68 42.98 -48.99
N GLU A 769 -14.13 43.24 -50.18
CA GLU A 769 -12.79 42.90 -50.63
C GLU A 769 -11.75 43.73 -49.87
N SER A 770 -10.59 43.12 -49.56
CA SER A 770 -9.28 43.78 -49.68
C SER A 770 -8.17 42.73 -49.61
N SER A 771 -7.59 42.46 -50.78
CA SER A 771 -6.31 41.81 -50.97
C SER A 771 -5.20 42.84 -50.83
N GLU A 772 -4.29 42.69 -49.85
CA GLU A 772 -2.87 43.05 -50.00
C GLU A 772 -2.00 42.63 -48.79
N SER A 773 -0.84 42.04 -49.10
CA SER A 773 0.40 41.98 -48.29
C SER A 773 0.65 40.83 -47.28
N LEU A 774 0.71 39.57 -47.75
CA LEU A 774 1.35 38.45 -47.03
C LEU A 774 2.91 38.43 -46.95
N PRO A 775 3.74 39.18 -47.74
CA PRO A 775 5.20 39.03 -47.64
C PRO A 775 5.86 39.73 -46.44
N LYS A 776 5.21 40.72 -45.81
CA LYS A 776 5.85 41.57 -44.78
C LYS A 776 5.93 40.92 -43.40
N LEU A 777 5.10 39.93 -43.09
CA LEU A 777 5.09 39.26 -41.78
C LEU A 777 6.16 38.15 -41.62
N GLN A 778 6.61 37.53 -42.71
CA GLN A 778 7.68 36.53 -42.65
C GLN A 778 9.06 37.17 -42.46
N ASP A 779 9.29 38.35 -43.03
CA ASP A 779 10.57 39.06 -42.94
C ASP A 779 10.80 39.67 -41.55
N VAL A 780 9.74 40.15 -40.88
CA VAL A 780 9.79 40.61 -39.48
C VAL A 780 10.13 39.45 -38.53
N ARG A 781 9.55 38.27 -38.77
CA ARG A 781 9.79 37.07 -37.95
C ARG A 781 11.21 36.51 -38.13
N GLN A 782 11.77 36.58 -39.34
CA GLN A 782 13.16 36.18 -39.59
C GLN A 782 14.18 37.15 -38.97
N ARG A 783 13.89 38.46 -38.95
CA ARG A 783 14.74 39.46 -38.27
C ARG A 783 14.74 39.29 -36.75
N GLU A 784 13.60 38.96 -36.14
CA GLU A 784 13.53 38.63 -34.71
C GLU A 784 14.31 37.36 -34.35
N ILE A 785 14.25 36.33 -35.20
CA ILE A 785 15.00 35.08 -34.99
C ILE A 785 16.51 35.32 -35.10
N LYS A 786 16.96 36.11 -36.09
CA LYS A 786 18.38 36.50 -36.23
C LYS A 786 18.88 37.32 -35.04
N SER A 787 18.06 38.27 -34.55
CA SER A 787 18.40 39.07 -33.38
C SER A 787 18.54 38.21 -32.12
N LYS A 788 17.62 37.25 -31.88
CA LYS A 788 17.68 36.32 -30.75
C LYS A 788 18.88 35.36 -30.84
N MET A 789 19.27 34.91 -32.04
CA MET A 789 20.47 34.08 -32.23
C MET A 789 21.76 34.86 -31.99
N GLN A 790 21.83 36.15 -32.35
CA GLN A 790 22.97 37.00 -32.03
C GLN A 790 23.11 37.24 -30.53
N THR A 791 22.01 37.40 -29.80
CA THR A 791 22.02 37.52 -28.33
C THR A 791 22.52 36.23 -27.65
N LEU A 792 22.21 35.05 -28.21
CA LEU A 792 22.68 33.77 -27.68
C LEU A 792 24.18 33.52 -27.94
N GLN A 793 24.74 34.09 -29.01
CA GLN A 793 26.18 34.01 -29.31
C GLN A 793 27.05 34.90 -28.40
N GLN A 794 26.45 35.85 -27.66
CA GLN A 794 27.14 36.68 -26.66
C GLN A 794 27.37 35.94 -25.33
N PHE A 795 26.68 34.82 -25.11
CA PHE A 795 26.98 33.90 -24.02
C PHE A 795 27.94 32.85 -24.55
N GLY A 796 29.22 32.96 -24.17
CA GLY A 796 30.27 32.05 -24.60
C GLY A 796 29.86 30.58 -24.41
N THR A 797 30.30 29.72 -25.33
CA THR A 797 30.09 28.26 -25.26
C THR A 797 30.56 27.73 -23.91
N PRO A 798 29.75 26.91 -23.20
CA PRO A 798 30.17 26.34 -21.94
C PRO A 798 31.41 25.47 -22.15
N ASN A 799 32.44 25.67 -21.32
CA ASN A 799 33.66 24.87 -21.33
C ASN A 799 33.34 23.38 -21.28
N ALA A 800 33.70 22.66 -22.34
CA ALA A 800 33.68 21.21 -22.41
C ALA A 800 34.86 20.63 -21.61
N SER A 801 34.79 20.70 -20.28
CA SER A 801 35.62 19.88 -19.37
C SER A 801 35.17 20.03 -17.91
N ILE A 802 34.04 19.42 -17.54
CA ILE A 802 33.85 19.05 -16.13
C ILE A 802 34.48 17.67 -15.96
N ARG A 803 35.72 17.67 -15.46
CA ARG A 803 36.39 16.46 -14.97
C ARG A 803 35.52 15.83 -13.88
N THR A 804 35.22 14.55 -14.04
CA THR A 804 34.66 13.67 -13.02
C THR A 804 35.51 13.78 -11.75
N LEU A 805 34.94 14.38 -10.69
CA LEU A 805 35.51 14.29 -9.35
C LEU A 805 35.24 12.88 -8.82
N HIS A 806 36.16 11.96 -9.09
CA HIS A 806 36.26 10.72 -8.33
C HIS A 806 36.73 11.07 -6.92
N SER A 807 35.81 11.06 -5.95
CA SER A 807 36.20 10.98 -4.55
C SER A 807 36.71 9.56 -4.27
N PRO A 808 37.94 9.37 -3.75
CA PRO A 808 38.38 8.06 -3.30
C PRO A 808 37.53 7.63 -2.10
N VAL A 809 36.95 6.44 -2.20
CA VAL A 809 36.23 5.78 -1.11
C VAL A 809 37.15 5.70 0.11
N SER A 810 36.82 6.45 1.16
CA SER A 810 37.54 6.42 2.43
C SER A 810 37.47 5.02 3.04
N ALA A 811 38.63 4.44 3.36
CA ALA A 811 38.80 3.11 3.96
C ALA A 811 38.24 2.96 5.40
N ARG A 812 37.33 3.85 5.84
CA ARG A 812 36.74 3.84 7.19
C ARG A 812 35.31 3.28 7.26
N LEU A 813 34.73 2.81 6.16
CA LEU A 813 33.36 2.24 6.14
C LEU A 813 33.24 0.83 6.78
N ASN A 814 34.36 0.19 7.16
CA ASN A 814 34.36 -1.15 7.76
C ASN A 814 34.67 -1.20 9.26
N LYS A 815 34.51 -0.10 10.02
CA LYS A 815 34.66 -0.14 11.49
C LYS A 815 33.30 -0.06 12.20
N PRO A 816 33.04 -0.89 13.23
CA PRO A 816 31.82 -0.77 14.03
C PRO A 816 31.80 0.57 14.78
N PHE A 817 30.62 1.18 14.80
CA PHE A 817 30.36 2.48 15.44
C PHE A 817 30.70 2.44 16.94
N ARG A 818 31.51 3.41 17.41
CA ARG A 818 31.71 3.70 18.84
C ARG A 818 31.03 5.03 19.17
N ALA A 819 30.13 5.02 20.15
CA ALA A 819 29.47 6.23 20.63
C ALA A 819 30.47 7.20 21.28
N PRO A 820 30.32 8.52 21.10
CA PRO A 820 31.17 9.50 21.77
C PRO A 820 30.87 9.54 23.26
N LEU A 821 31.92 9.45 24.08
CA LEU A 821 31.87 9.64 25.54
C LEU A 821 31.42 11.08 25.84
N ARG A 822 30.36 11.23 26.64
CA ARG A 822 29.96 12.52 27.21
C ARG A 822 31.05 13.00 28.18
N ASN A 823 31.71 14.10 27.84
CA ASN A 823 32.47 14.87 28.83
C ASN A 823 31.47 15.47 29.83
N ILE A 824 31.62 15.10 31.09
CA ILE A 824 30.96 15.76 32.22
C ILE A 824 31.84 16.96 32.56
N GLU A 825 31.47 18.14 32.08
CA GLU A 825 32.00 19.40 32.61
C GLU A 825 31.41 19.61 34.00
N LYS A 826 32.31 19.64 34.99
CA LYS A 826 32.03 20.12 36.34
C LYS A 826 31.86 21.64 36.27
N ASN A 827 30.67 22.15 36.58
CA ASN A 827 30.51 23.54 36.98
C ASN A 827 30.47 23.60 38.50
N ASN A 828 31.48 24.26 39.05
CA ASN A 828 31.50 24.84 40.38
C ASN A 828 30.50 26.00 40.43
N THR A 829 29.49 25.93 41.29
CA THR A 829 29.20 26.87 42.40
C THR A 829 28.05 26.32 43.21
#